data_AF-A0A4S4E2H7-F1
#
_entry.id   AF-A0A4S4E2H7-F1
#
_cell.length_a   1.000
_cell.length_b   1.000
_cell.length_c   1.000
_cell.angle_alpha   90.00
_cell.angle_beta   90.00
_cell.angle_gamma   90.00
#
_symmetry.space_group_name_H-M   'P 1'
#
loop_
_entity.id
_entity.type
_entity.pdbx_description
1 polymer ?
#
loop_
_entity_poly.entity_id
_entity_poly.type
_entity_poly.pdbx_seq_one_letter_code
_entity_poly.pdbx_strand_id
1 'polypeptide(L)'
;MSTAEADNQKQGIVDFGESGPVRCSRCKGYINPFMKFIDQGRRFICNLCGFTDETPRDYHCNLGPDGRRRDADERPELCRGTVEFVATKEYMVRDPMPAVFFFLIDVSMNAIQTGATAAACSAINQVIADLPEGPRTMVGVATFDSTIHFYNMKRALQQPLMLIVPDVQDVYTPLQTDVIVPLSEGRQHLELLLENIPTMFQNNRTADSAFGAAVKAAFLAMKSTGGKLLVFQSGKFMNFPSLNFMCLKRPSSQTILYVPSGLSTAFGGGEEGGGDSLGEGSLCSFHLLNTEAILLSEPATSDIENMYYCALKLKLVLPSLGIGSLSAREAEGRTNISSADKEAHKLLQPADKTLKTMAVELAEYQVCVDVFITTQTYVDIASISVIPKTTGGQVYYYYPFSALSDPAKLYNDLRWNITRPQGFEAVMRVRCSQGIQVQEYSGNFCKRIPTDVDLPAIDCDKTIMVTLKHDDKLQDGSECAFQCALLYTTVYGQRRIRVSTLSLSCTSLLSNLFRSADLDTQFACFLKQAANEIPSSPLSQVKEQVTTLCINILHSYRKFCATVSSSGQLILPEALKLLPLYTLALVKSTGLRTDGRIDDRSFWINYVSSLSNALAIPLVYPRMMAIHDPNSKEIDAALMPPVIPLSSEHMSEDGIYLLENGEDCLIYIGSSVDPDIMRQLFGISSLDEIPAQFVLQQYDNPQSKKLNDIVNEIRRQRCSYLRLKLCKKGDSSGAVPQCTSEGLVLWIFPNKIRVMGSP
;
A
#
# COMPACT_ATOMS: atom_id res chain seq x y z
N MET A 1 -4.93 18.26 6.33
CA MET A 1 -4.01 19.36 6.69
C MET A 1 -4.80 20.53 7.24
N SER A 2 -4.29 21.25 8.23
CA SER A 2 -4.88 22.51 8.71
C SER A 2 -4.22 23.70 7.98
N THR A 3 -4.88 24.86 7.98
CA THR A 3 -4.39 26.09 7.32
C THR A 3 -3.00 26.52 7.79
N ALA A 4 -2.62 26.19 9.03
CA ALA A 4 -1.31 26.47 9.60
C ALA A 4 -0.13 25.89 8.78
N GLU A 5 -0.28 24.72 8.16
CA GLU A 5 0.77 24.12 7.32
C GLU A 5 0.95 24.86 5.99
N ALA A 6 -0.15 25.39 5.43
CA ALA A 6 -0.15 26.13 4.17
C ALA A 6 0.50 27.51 4.29
N ASP A 7 0.35 28.20 5.43
CA ASP A 7 1.07 29.46 5.67
C ASP A 7 2.54 29.22 6.05
N ASN A 8 2.87 28.12 6.72
CA ASN A 8 4.27 27.75 6.97
C ASN A 8 5.02 27.47 5.64
N GLN A 9 4.35 26.87 4.64
CA GLN A 9 4.93 26.64 3.31
C GLN A 9 5.24 27.92 2.51
N LYS A 10 4.70 29.09 2.87
CA LYS A 10 5.07 30.36 2.22
C LYS A 10 6.41 30.90 2.71
N GLN A 11 6.87 30.53 3.90
CA GLN A 11 8.13 30.99 4.46
C GLN A 11 9.28 30.01 4.15
N GLY A 12 10.10 30.33 3.15
CA GLY A 12 11.28 29.53 2.79
C GLY A 12 11.53 29.34 1.30
N ILE A 13 10.70 29.95 0.43
CA ILE A 13 11.04 30.12 -0.98
C ILE A 13 12.07 31.24 -1.09
N VAL A 14 13.20 30.97 -1.74
CA VAL A 14 14.30 31.91 -1.96
C VAL A 14 14.55 32.02 -3.46
N ASP A 15 14.56 33.26 -3.96
CA ASP A 15 14.88 33.57 -5.35
C ASP A 15 16.24 34.28 -5.43
N PHE A 16 17.05 33.88 -6.41
CA PHE A 16 18.36 34.45 -6.71
C PHE A 16 18.39 35.16 -8.08
N GLY A 17 17.25 35.24 -8.77
CA GLY A 17 17.17 35.74 -10.12
C GLY A 17 17.99 34.90 -11.10
N GLU A 18 18.49 35.55 -12.16
CA GLU A 18 19.20 34.86 -13.25
C GLU A 18 20.52 34.20 -12.83
N SER A 19 21.10 34.59 -11.69
CA SER A 19 22.34 34.02 -11.16
C SER A 19 22.18 32.61 -10.58
N GLY A 20 20.96 32.21 -10.23
CA GLY A 20 20.66 30.92 -9.62
C GLY A 20 21.17 30.76 -8.17
N PRO A 21 20.76 29.69 -7.48
CA PRO A 21 21.13 29.47 -6.09
C PRO A 21 22.63 29.21 -5.93
N VAL A 22 23.25 29.87 -4.94
CA VAL A 22 24.69 29.77 -4.66
C VAL A 22 25.07 28.33 -4.30
N ARG A 23 26.15 27.82 -4.92
CA ARG A 23 26.61 26.43 -4.79
C ARG A 23 28.13 26.36 -4.70
N CYS A 24 28.63 25.37 -3.96
CA CYS A 24 30.05 25.04 -3.92
C CYS A 24 30.54 24.60 -5.31
N SER A 25 31.62 25.19 -5.83
CA SER A 25 32.09 24.89 -7.19
C SER A 25 32.58 23.45 -7.36
N ARG A 26 33.10 22.83 -6.28
CA ARG A 26 33.62 21.45 -6.24
C ARG A 26 32.50 20.40 -6.18
N CYS A 27 31.74 20.33 -5.08
CA CYS A 27 30.73 19.26 -4.88
C CYS A 27 29.33 19.58 -5.44
N LYS A 28 29.12 20.81 -5.94
CA LYS A 28 27.84 21.33 -6.44
C LYS A 28 26.68 21.24 -5.44
N GLY A 29 27.00 21.16 -4.14
CA GLY A 29 26.05 21.31 -3.03
C GLY A 29 25.65 22.78 -2.86
N TYR A 30 24.41 22.99 -2.43
CA TYR A 30 23.78 24.29 -2.28
C TYR A 30 24.19 24.97 -0.97
N ILE A 31 24.21 26.31 -0.98
CA ILE A 31 24.37 27.13 0.21
C ILE A 31 23.35 26.72 1.28
N ASN A 32 23.80 26.68 2.53
CA ASN A 32 23.04 26.17 3.67
C ASN A 32 23.62 26.75 4.99
N PRO A 33 22.89 26.66 6.12
CA PRO A 33 23.30 27.28 7.39
C PRO A 33 24.68 26.86 7.93
N PHE A 34 25.17 25.69 7.55
CA PHE A 34 26.41 25.12 8.07
C PHE A 34 27.66 25.51 7.25
N MET A 35 27.52 26.26 6.14
CA MET A 35 28.67 26.77 5.39
C MET A 35 29.33 27.95 6.10
N LYS A 36 30.64 27.82 6.39
CA LYS A 36 31.38 28.82 7.18
C LYS A 36 31.94 29.93 6.29
N PHE A 37 31.42 31.15 6.44
CA PHE A 37 31.98 32.34 5.78
C PHE A 37 33.28 32.80 6.46
N ILE A 38 34.22 33.30 5.64
CA ILE A 38 35.54 33.80 6.06
C ILE A 38 35.89 35.08 5.27
N ASP A 39 37.07 35.67 5.51
CA ASP A 39 37.59 36.82 4.75
C ASP A 39 36.61 38.01 4.66
N GLN A 40 36.00 38.38 5.79
CA GLN A 40 34.92 39.39 5.86
C GLN A 40 33.72 39.06 4.96
N GLY A 41 33.38 37.78 4.85
CA GLY A 41 32.27 37.26 4.05
C GLY A 41 32.58 37.11 2.56
N ARG A 42 33.80 37.40 2.11
CA ARG A 42 34.21 37.31 0.69
C ARG A 42 34.41 35.88 0.19
N ARG A 43 34.54 34.91 1.09
CA ARG A 43 34.66 33.47 0.77
C ARG A 43 33.83 32.64 1.75
N PHE A 44 33.53 31.41 1.35
CA PHE A 44 32.87 30.43 2.22
C PHE A 44 33.49 29.03 2.08
N ILE A 45 33.51 28.29 3.19
CA ILE A 45 33.99 26.92 3.26
C ILE A 45 32.77 25.98 3.21
N CYS A 46 32.77 25.07 2.24
CA CYS A 46 31.72 24.09 2.05
C CYS A 46 31.78 22.96 3.10
N ASN A 47 30.75 22.88 3.95
CA ASN A 47 30.57 21.85 4.98
C ASN A 47 30.58 20.39 4.46
N LEU A 48 30.29 20.19 3.17
CA LEU A 48 30.25 18.86 2.55
C LEU A 48 31.63 18.39 2.03
N CYS A 49 32.52 19.29 1.59
CA CYS A 49 33.77 18.87 0.92
C CYS A 49 35.02 19.68 1.27
N GLY A 50 34.95 20.53 2.30
CA GLY A 50 36.06 21.36 2.79
C GLY A 50 36.58 22.42 1.81
N PHE A 51 36.03 22.48 0.59
CA PHE A 51 36.49 23.40 -0.43
C PHE A 51 36.10 24.84 -0.08
N THR A 52 36.98 25.79 -0.40
CA THR A 52 36.76 27.21 -0.19
C THR A 52 36.39 27.87 -1.51
N ASP A 53 35.20 28.43 -1.58
CA ASP A 53 34.65 29.13 -2.75
C ASP A 53 34.63 30.66 -2.50
N GLU A 54 34.72 31.45 -3.57
CA GLU A 54 34.49 32.90 -3.48
C GLU A 54 32.99 33.20 -3.43
N THR A 55 32.60 34.15 -2.58
CA THR A 55 31.21 34.58 -2.44
C THR A 55 30.83 35.48 -3.61
N PRO A 56 29.74 35.20 -4.36
CA PRO A 56 29.27 36.07 -5.43
C PRO A 56 29.03 37.50 -4.93
N ARG A 57 29.39 38.50 -5.75
CA ARG A 57 29.40 39.92 -5.34
C ARG A 57 28.03 40.38 -4.82
N ASP A 58 26.98 40.01 -5.52
CA ASP A 58 25.59 40.39 -5.23
C ASP A 58 24.99 39.57 -4.07
N TYR A 59 25.73 38.56 -3.58
CA TYR A 59 25.44 37.77 -2.39
C TYR A 59 26.37 38.10 -1.21
N HIS A 60 27.29 39.06 -1.34
CA HIS A 60 28.23 39.42 -0.28
C HIS A 60 27.53 40.12 0.90
N CYS A 61 27.88 39.72 2.12
CA CYS A 61 27.63 40.50 3.33
C CYS A 61 28.83 40.36 4.28
N ASN A 62 29.18 41.45 4.98
CA ASN A 62 30.19 41.43 6.03
C ASN A 62 29.76 40.55 7.21
N LEU A 63 30.76 40.07 7.96
CA LEU A 63 30.55 39.28 9.17
C LEU A 63 30.19 40.16 10.37
N GLY A 64 29.48 39.58 11.34
CA GLY A 64 29.24 40.14 12.66
C GLY A 64 30.39 39.82 13.64
N PRO A 65 30.33 40.35 14.88
CA PRO A 65 31.32 40.06 15.92
C PRO A 65 31.40 38.58 16.34
N ASP A 66 30.35 37.80 16.05
CA ASP A 66 30.24 36.37 16.26
C ASP A 66 30.85 35.51 15.13
N GLY A 67 31.27 36.15 14.03
CA GLY A 67 31.78 35.48 12.83
C GLY A 67 30.71 34.90 11.90
N ARG A 68 29.41 35.04 12.20
CA ARG A 68 28.32 34.77 11.24
C ARG A 68 28.18 35.96 10.28
N ARG A 69 27.42 35.80 9.19
CA ARG A 69 27.03 36.97 8.38
C ARG A 69 25.97 37.79 9.11
N ARG A 70 25.99 39.11 8.97
CA ARG A 70 25.00 39.99 9.62
C ARG A 70 23.57 39.80 9.11
N ASP A 71 23.40 39.27 7.90
CA ASP A 71 22.10 38.93 7.29
C ASP A 71 21.71 37.45 7.46
N ALA A 72 22.47 36.65 8.24
CA ALA A 72 22.27 35.20 8.30
C ALA A 72 20.89 34.78 8.82
N ASP A 73 20.31 35.53 9.77
CA ASP A 73 19.00 35.20 10.37
C ASP A 73 17.82 35.72 9.55
N GLU A 74 18.05 36.73 8.69
CA GLU A 74 17.06 37.27 7.75
C GLU A 74 16.90 36.37 6.50
N ARG A 75 17.93 35.62 6.14
CA ARG A 75 18.01 34.82 4.91
C ARG A 75 17.66 33.34 5.15
N PRO A 76 16.53 32.82 4.63
CA PRO A 76 16.07 31.46 4.92
C PRO A 76 17.12 30.37 4.64
N GLU A 77 17.92 30.53 3.61
CA GLU A 77 18.98 29.60 3.20
C GLU A 77 20.21 29.59 4.14
N LEU A 78 20.28 30.54 5.08
CA LEU A 78 21.33 30.66 6.10
C LEU A 78 20.82 30.40 7.54
N CYS A 79 19.50 30.41 7.77
CA CYS A 79 18.90 30.12 9.09
C CYS A 79 17.98 28.89 9.16
N ARG A 80 17.56 28.30 8.02
CA ARG A 80 16.64 27.14 8.00
C ARG A 80 17.30 25.87 7.45
N GLY A 81 17.05 24.75 8.11
CA GLY A 81 17.51 23.43 7.65
C GLY A 81 16.79 22.90 6.40
N THR A 82 15.68 23.51 5.96
CA THR A 82 15.02 23.22 4.68
C THR A 82 14.49 24.50 4.04
N VAL A 83 14.71 24.64 2.74
CA VAL A 83 14.29 25.77 1.89
C VAL A 83 13.89 25.28 0.48
N GLU A 84 13.25 26.15 -0.30
CA GLU A 84 13.03 25.95 -1.73
C GLU A 84 13.69 27.07 -2.53
N PHE A 85 14.52 26.73 -3.51
CA PHE A 85 15.04 27.71 -4.47
C PHE A 85 14.15 27.75 -5.72
N VAL A 86 13.95 28.96 -6.26
CA VAL A 86 13.47 29.14 -7.64
C VAL A 86 14.55 28.60 -8.58
N ALA A 87 14.17 27.76 -9.55
CA ALA A 87 15.13 27.14 -10.47
C ALA A 87 15.33 28.01 -11.73
N THR A 88 16.58 28.38 -12.00
CA THR A 88 17.02 29.07 -13.23
C THR A 88 16.90 28.17 -14.47
N LYS A 89 16.99 28.78 -15.66
CA LYS A 89 16.88 28.06 -16.96
C LYS A 89 17.93 26.96 -17.16
N GLU A 90 19.08 27.01 -16.47
CA GLU A 90 20.08 25.93 -16.48
C GLU A 90 19.55 24.59 -15.92
N TYR A 91 18.49 24.63 -15.12
CA TYR A 91 17.80 23.46 -14.56
C TYR A 91 16.65 22.94 -15.42
N MET A 92 16.52 23.45 -16.65
CA MET A 92 15.43 23.17 -17.59
C MET A 92 16.01 22.70 -18.93
N VAL A 93 15.68 21.46 -19.33
CA VAL A 93 15.94 20.96 -20.71
C VAL A 93 14.80 21.32 -21.65
N ARG A 94 13.60 21.52 -21.08
CA ARG A 94 12.38 22.05 -21.70
C ARG A 94 11.65 22.92 -20.68
N ASP A 95 10.71 23.75 -21.13
CA ASP A 95 9.82 24.48 -20.22
C ASP A 95 8.98 23.52 -19.36
N PRO A 96 8.62 23.88 -18.11
CA PRO A 96 7.90 22.98 -17.21
C PRO A 96 6.48 22.67 -17.72
N MET A 97 6.22 21.37 -17.90
CA MET A 97 4.98 20.89 -18.51
C MET A 97 3.75 21.08 -17.62
N PRO A 98 2.53 21.11 -18.21
CA PRO A 98 1.29 21.00 -17.46
C PRO A 98 1.20 19.72 -16.62
N ALA A 99 0.46 19.78 -15.51
CA ALA A 99 -0.03 18.58 -14.86
C ALA A 99 -1.04 17.88 -15.78
N VAL A 100 -0.77 16.62 -16.14
CA VAL A 100 -1.65 15.79 -16.96
C VAL A 100 -2.17 14.63 -16.11
N PHE A 101 -3.48 14.46 -16.04
CA PHE A 101 -4.13 13.33 -15.38
C PHE A 101 -4.86 12.49 -16.43
N PHE A 102 -4.46 11.24 -16.61
CA PHE A 102 -5.07 10.32 -17.56
C PHE A 102 -5.76 9.18 -16.82
N PHE A 103 -7.07 9.02 -17.00
CA PHE A 103 -7.86 7.95 -16.39
C PHE A 103 -8.00 6.76 -17.35
N LEU A 104 -7.66 5.56 -16.89
CA LEU A 104 -7.71 4.33 -17.69
C LEU A 104 -8.54 3.27 -16.97
N ILE A 105 -9.73 2.96 -17.49
CA ILE A 105 -10.78 2.24 -16.74
C ILE A 105 -11.09 0.88 -17.39
N ASP A 106 -11.01 -0.20 -16.60
CA ASP A 106 -11.46 -1.54 -17.00
C ASP A 106 -13.00 -1.57 -17.19
N VAL A 107 -13.42 -2.01 -18.37
CA VAL A 107 -14.84 -2.19 -18.77
C VAL A 107 -15.12 -3.63 -19.23
N SER A 108 -14.26 -4.57 -18.85
CA SER A 108 -14.52 -6.00 -19.03
C SER A 108 -15.77 -6.43 -18.27
N MET A 109 -16.35 -7.56 -18.67
CA MET A 109 -17.52 -8.17 -18.04
C MET A 109 -17.38 -8.28 -16.51
N ASN A 110 -16.18 -8.52 -15.99
CA ASN A 110 -15.92 -8.63 -14.55
C ASN A 110 -16.02 -7.26 -13.84
N ALA A 111 -15.48 -6.20 -14.45
CA ALA A 111 -15.49 -4.85 -13.90
C ALA A 111 -16.92 -4.26 -13.86
N ILE A 112 -17.73 -4.61 -14.87
CA ILE A 112 -19.15 -4.28 -14.94
C ILE A 112 -19.95 -5.08 -13.90
N GLN A 113 -19.80 -6.42 -13.85
CA GLN A 113 -20.57 -7.28 -12.93
C GLN A 113 -20.27 -7.05 -11.45
N THR A 114 -19.04 -6.67 -11.09
CA THR A 114 -18.66 -6.34 -9.71
C THR A 114 -19.04 -4.92 -9.29
N GLY A 115 -19.50 -4.08 -10.23
CA GLY A 115 -19.74 -2.66 -10.03
C GLY A 115 -18.46 -1.81 -9.96
N ALA A 116 -17.28 -2.39 -10.19
CA ALA A 116 -16.00 -1.69 -10.15
C ALA A 116 -15.91 -0.55 -11.16
N THR A 117 -16.36 -0.76 -12.40
CA THR A 117 -16.41 0.31 -13.43
C THR A 117 -17.26 1.50 -12.97
N ALA A 118 -18.44 1.23 -12.39
CA ALA A 118 -19.35 2.27 -11.90
C ALA A 118 -18.78 3.02 -10.69
N ALA A 119 -18.15 2.30 -9.76
CA ALA A 119 -17.45 2.90 -8.62
C ALA A 119 -16.27 3.79 -9.07
N ALA A 120 -15.48 3.34 -10.06
CA ALA A 120 -14.39 4.13 -10.64
C ALA A 120 -14.92 5.38 -11.34
N CYS A 121 -15.93 5.27 -12.21
CA CYS A 121 -16.50 6.41 -12.92
C CYS A 121 -17.11 7.44 -11.94
N SER A 122 -17.85 6.98 -10.93
CA SER A 122 -18.42 7.84 -9.88
C SER A 122 -17.34 8.52 -9.03
N ALA A 123 -16.28 7.80 -8.66
CA ALA A 123 -15.15 8.37 -7.92
C ALA A 123 -14.43 9.46 -8.74
N ILE A 124 -14.15 9.21 -10.03
CA ILE A 124 -13.54 10.21 -10.92
C ILE A 124 -14.46 11.42 -11.06
N ASN A 125 -15.77 11.23 -11.30
CA ASN A 125 -16.71 12.32 -11.54
C ASN A 125 -16.79 13.30 -10.34
N GLN A 126 -16.80 12.76 -9.12
CA GLN A 126 -16.74 13.57 -7.89
C GLN A 126 -15.39 14.30 -7.73
N VAL A 127 -14.28 13.65 -8.12
CA VAL A 127 -12.91 14.16 -7.98
C VAL A 127 -12.53 15.22 -9.05
N ILE A 128 -13.27 15.34 -10.16
CA ILE A 128 -13.02 16.36 -11.19
C ILE A 128 -13.00 17.79 -10.62
N ALA A 129 -13.84 18.07 -9.61
CA ALA A 129 -13.89 19.37 -8.94
C ALA A 129 -12.70 19.65 -8.01
N ASP A 130 -11.96 18.60 -7.60
CA ASP A 130 -10.79 18.67 -6.72
C ASP A 130 -9.46 18.65 -7.49
N LEU A 131 -9.48 18.45 -8.81
CA LEU A 131 -8.28 18.54 -9.65
C LEU A 131 -7.67 19.96 -9.56
N PRO A 132 -6.33 20.10 -9.56
CA PRO A 132 -5.70 21.42 -9.46
C PRO A 132 -6.18 22.37 -10.57
N GLU A 133 -6.90 23.44 -10.20
CA GLU A 133 -7.41 24.47 -11.13
C GLU A 133 -6.30 25.44 -11.63
N GLY A 134 -5.21 24.86 -12.13
CA GLY A 134 -4.25 25.59 -12.95
C GLY A 134 -4.81 25.79 -14.36
N PRO A 135 -4.59 26.95 -15.02
CA PRO A 135 -5.06 27.23 -16.39
C PRO A 135 -4.34 26.40 -17.48
N ARG A 136 -3.59 25.38 -17.07
CA ARG A 136 -2.86 24.42 -17.92
C ARG A 136 -3.15 22.96 -17.57
N THR A 137 -3.98 22.64 -16.58
CA THR A 137 -4.23 21.25 -16.17
C THR A 137 -4.95 20.50 -17.30
N MET A 138 -4.35 19.39 -17.74
CA MET A 138 -4.86 18.57 -18.84
C MET A 138 -5.47 17.28 -18.32
N VAL A 139 -6.52 16.82 -18.99
CA VAL A 139 -7.21 15.57 -18.66
C VAL A 139 -7.38 14.68 -19.90
N GLY A 140 -7.22 13.37 -19.72
CA GLY A 140 -7.46 12.33 -20.72
C GLY A 140 -8.22 11.15 -20.12
N VAL A 141 -8.95 10.41 -20.95
CA VAL A 141 -9.70 9.23 -20.52
C VAL A 141 -9.73 8.16 -21.61
N ALA A 142 -9.60 6.89 -21.21
CA ALA A 142 -9.82 5.72 -22.04
C ALA A 142 -10.40 4.56 -21.23
N THR A 143 -11.09 3.63 -21.90
CA THR A 143 -11.59 2.38 -21.30
C THR A 143 -11.03 1.16 -22.01
N PHE A 144 -10.88 0.03 -21.34
CA PHE A 144 -10.31 -1.18 -21.95
C PHE A 144 -10.98 -2.48 -21.50
N ASP A 145 -11.04 -3.44 -22.42
CA ASP A 145 -11.38 -4.84 -22.18
C ASP A 145 -10.36 -5.75 -22.92
N SER A 146 -10.76 -6.55 -23.91
CA SER A 146 -9.84 -7.13 -24.90
C SER A 146 -9.37 -6.12 -25.94
N THR A 147 -9.99 -4.94 -26.00
CA THR A 147 -9.66 -3.82 -26.89
C THR A 147 -9.56 -2.50 -26.11
N ILE A 148 -9.02 -1.45 -26.73
CA ILE A 148 -8.77 -0.15 -26.07
C ILE A 148 -9.64 0.92 -26.74
N HIS A 149 -10.32 1.72 -25.93
CA HIS A 149 -11.29 2.72 -26.38
C HIS A 149 -10.84 4.10 -25.90
N PHE A 150 -10.39 4.94 -26.82
CA PHE A 150 -10.09 6.35 -26.55
C PHE A 150 -11.33 7.20 -26.80
N TYR A 151 -11.39 8.39 -26.18
CA TYR A 151 -12.51 9.32 -26.37
C TYR A 151 -12.00 10.69 -26.82
N ASN A 152 -12.52 11.18 -27.94
CA ASN A 152 -12.31 12.56 -28.37
C ASN A 152 -13.28 13.47 -27.60
N MET A 153 -12.74 14.38 -26.80
CA MET A 153 -13.49 15.28 -25.92
C MET A 153 -13.60 16.72 -26.45
N LYS A 154 -13.22 16.97 -27.72
CA LYS A 154 -13.15 18.31 -28.32
C LYS A 154 -14.49 19.04 -28.22
N ARG A 155 -14.48 20.25 -27.66
CA ARG A 155 -15.66 21.11 -27.40
C ARG A 155 -16.53 21.45 -28.63
N ALA A 156 -16.03 21.21 -29.85
CA ALA A 156 -16.80 21.39 -31.09
C ALA A 156 -17.75 20.22 -31.41
N LEU A 157 -17.62 19.07 -30.73
CA LEU A 157 -18.55 17.96 -30.80
C LEU A 157 -19.76 18.22 -29.88
N GLN A 158 -20.93 17.67 -30.22
CA GLN A 158 -22.11 17.69 -29.34
C GLN A 158 -22.08 16.60 -28.25
N GLN A 159 -21.26 15.56 -28.47
CA GLN A 159 -21.10 14.41 -27.58
C GLN A 159 -19.72 13.75 -27.87
N PRO A 160 -19.07 13.12 -26.88
CA PRO A 160 -17.76 12.49 -27.08
C PRO A 160 -17.78 11.38 -28.15
N LEU A 161 -16.73 11.30 -28.97
CA LEU A 161 -16.57 10.24 -29.97
C LEU A 161 -15.62 9.16 -29.46
N MET A 162 -16.12 7.92 -29.36
CA MET A 162 -15.32 6.73 -29.04
C MET A 162 -14.48 6.29 -30.26
N LEU A 163 -13.22 5.96 -30.03
CA LEU A 163 -12.25 5.51 -31.03
C LEU A 163 -11.61 4.20 -30.55
N ILE A 164 -11.89 3.11 -31.27
CA ILE A 164 -11.48 1.75 -30.88
C ILE A 164 -10.12 1.40 -31.52
N VAL A 165 -9.19 0.97 -30.68
CA VAL A 165 -7.89 0.38 -31.04
C VAL A 165 -7.98 -1.13 -30.73
N PRO A 166 -8.18 -1.99 -31.74
CA PRO A 166 -8.38 -3.42 -31.54
C PRO A 166 -7.07 -4.22 -31.50
N ASP A 167 -5.95 -3.65 -31.95
CA ASP A 167 -4.64 -4.29 -31.84
C ASP A 167 -4.05 -4.04 -30.45
N VAL A 168 -3.72 -5.11 -29.74
CA VAL A 168 -3.16 -5.12 -28.38
C VAL A 168 -1.73 -5.66 -28.34
N GLN A 169 -1.11 -5.85 -29.51
CA GLN A 169 0.29 -6.24 -29.68
C GLN A 169 1.11 -5.08 -30.27
N ASP A 170 0.60 -4.41 -31.31
CA ASP A 170 1.17 -3.16 -31.85
C ASP A 170 0.24 -1.97 -31.55
N VAL A 171 0.26 -1.54 -30.29
CA VAL A 171 -0.65 -0.52 -29.76
C VAL A 171 -0.25 0.88 -30.20
N TYR A 172 -1.21 1.64 -30.70
CA TYR A 172 -1.05 3.03 -31.16
C TYR A 172 -2.08 3.98 -30.52
N THR A 173 -1.82 5.29 -30.57
CA THR A 173 -2.79 6.32 -30.20
C THR A 173 -3.56 6.76 -31.46
N PRO A 174 -4.90 6.74 -31.48
CA PRO A 174 -5.68 6.94 -32.71
C PRO A 174 -5.73 8.41 -33.19
N LEU A 175 -5.34 9.37 -32.35
CA LEU A 175 -5.19 10.79 -32.68
C LEU A 175 -3.93 11.35 -32.01
N GLN A 176 -3.27 12.31 -32.67
CA GLN A 176 -2.11 13.02 -32.09
C GLN A 176 -2.51 14.17 -31.14
N THR A 177 -3.79 14.55 -31.13
CA THR A 177 -4.39 15.64 -30.32
C THR A 177 -5.83 15.25 -29.94
N ASP A 178 -6.56 16.12 -29.22
CA ASP A 178 -7.97 15.96 -28.80
C ASP A 178 -8.32 14.77 -27.84
N VAL A 179 -7.39 13.84 -27.59
CA VAL A 179 -7.53 12.77 -26.57
C VAL A 179 -7.19 13.27 -25.17
N ILE A 180 -6.24 14.21 -25.08
CA ILE A 180 -5.82 14.90 -23.87
C ILE A 180 -6.12 16.38 -24.09
N VAL A 181 -7.01 16.95 -23.28
CA VAL A 181 -7.57 18.31 -23.47
C VAL A 181 -7.42 19.14 -22.19
N PRO A 182 -7.47 20.48 -22.25
CA PRO A 182 -7.53 21.31 -21.04
C PRO A 182 -8.79 20.97 -20.24
N LEU A 183 -8.66 20.84 -18.92
CA LEU A 183 -9.79 20.50 -18.04
C LEU A 183 -10.93 21.53 -18.18
N SER A 184 -10.60 22.80 -18.32
CA SER A 184 -11.52 23.92 -18.56
C SER A 184 -12.34 23.81 -19.87
N GLU A 185 -11.88 23.01 -20.84
CA GLU A 185 -12.58 22.79 -22.12
C GLU A 185 -13.28 21.43 -22.18
N GLY A 186 -12.67 20.39 -21.58
CA GLY A 186 -13.16 19.01 -21.62
C GLY A 186 -14.17 18.63 -20.52
N ARG A 187 -14.26 19.41 -19.44
CA ARG A 187 -15.00 19.04 -18.21
C ARG A 187 -16.42 18.50 -18.46
N GLN A 188 -17.27 19.23 -19.18
CA GLN A 188 -18.66 18.80 -19.44
C GLN A 188 -18.74 17.50 -20.26
N HIS A 189 -17.79 17.28 -21.19
CA HIS A 189 -17.71 16.05 -21.96
C HIS A 189 -17.18 14.86 -21.14
N LEU A 190 -16.28 15.12 -20.18
CA LEU A 190 -15.77 14.11 -19.26
C LEU A 190 -16.83 13.69 -18.23
N GLU A 191 -17.52 14.65 -17.62
CA GLU A 191 -18.63 14.42 -16.67
C GLU A 191 -19.73 13.58 -17.36
N LEU A 192 -20.20 14.00 -18.54
CA LEU A 192 -21.17 13.26 -19.35
C LEU A 192 -20.69 11.85 -19.74
N LEU A 193 -19.41 11.69 -20.08
CA LEU A 193 -18.87 10.37 -20.46
C LEU A 193 -18.84 9.41 -19.28
N LEU A 194 -18.40 9.86 -18.10
CA LEU A 194 -18.30 9.02 -16.90
C LEU A 194 -19.67 8.55 -16.41
N GLU A 195 -20.72 9.36 -16.58
CA GLU A 195 -22.11 8.95 -16.32
C GLU A 195 -22.58 7.85 -17.28
N ASN A 196 -22.15 7.88 -18.55
CA ASN A 196 -22.61 6.94 -19.58
C ASN A 196 -21.76 5.66 -19.71
N ILE A 197 -20.46 5.66 -19.38
CA ILE A 197 -19.59 4.46 -19.51
C ILE A 197 -20.21 3.19 -18.89
N PRO A 198 -20.78 3.21 -17.66
CA PRO A 198 -21.38 2.02 -17.07
C PRO A 198 -22.59 1.47 -17.84
N THR A 199 -23.36 2.31 -18.54
CA THR A 199 -24.48 1.86 -19.39
C THR A 199 -24.01 1.41 -20.77
N MET A 200 -23.03 2.10 -21.37
CA MET A 200 -22.39 1.72 -22.65
C MET A 200 -21.89 0.27 -22.64
N PHE A 201 -21.25 -0.14 -21.54
CA PHE A 201 -20.67 -1.48 -21.38
C PHE A 201 -21.52 -2.45 -20.53
N GLN A 202 -22.76 -2.09 -20.17
CA GLN A 202 -23.65 -2.92 -19.31
C GLN A 202 -23.86 -4.34 -19.85
N ASN A 203 -23.89 -4.50 -21.18
CA ASN A 203 -24.09 -5.78 -21.86
C ASN A 203 -22.76 -6.44 -22.32
N ASN A 204 -21.60 -5.92 -21.91
CA ASN A 204 -20.31 -6.46 -22.34
C ASN A 204 -20.12 -7.90 -21.83
N ARG A 205 -19.70 -8.80 -22.73
CA ARG A 205 -19.42 -10.21 -22.44
C ARG A 205 -17.93 -10.55 -22.58
N THR A 206 -17.08 -9.58 -22.92
CA THR A 206 -15.63 -9.73 -22.95
C THR A 206 -15.10 -9.98 -21.54
N ALA A 207 -14.65 -11.21 -21.29
CA ALA A 207 -14.12 -11.61 -19.98
C ALA A 207 -12.61 -11.37 -19.84
N ASP A 208 -11.89 -11.16 -20.95
CA ASP A 208 -10.44 -10.95 -20.98
C ASP A 208 -10.09 -9.45 -20.83
N SER A 209 -8.88 -9.14 -20.34
CA SER A 209 -8.40 -7.77 -20.05
C SER A 209 -6.99 -7.55 -20.59
N ALA A 210 -6.80 -6.45 -21.33
CA ALA A 210 -5.57 -6.10 -22.04
C ALA A 210 -4.73 -5.02 -21.30
N PHE A 211 -4.65 -5.09 -19.97
CA PHE A 211 -3.99 -4.10 -19.08
C PHE A 211 -2.67 -3.51 -19.62
N GLY A 212 -1.69 -4.35 -19.99
CA GLY A 212 -0.37 -3.86 -20.39
C GLY A 212 -0.38 -3.15 -21.74
N ALA A 213 -1.21 -3.59 -22.68
CA ALA A 213 -1.45 -2.90 -23.94
C ALA A 213 -2.18 -1.56 -23.70
N ALA A 214 -3.18 -1.54 -22.82
CA ALA A 214 -3.94 -0.34 -22.45
C ALA A 214 -3.03 0.71 -21.78
N VAL A 215 -2.17 0.30 -20.85
CA VAL A 215 -1.14 1.15 -20.23
C VAL A 215 -0.15 1.66 -21.28
N LYS A 216 0.30 0.82 -22.22
CA LYS A 216 1.20 1.21 -23.31
C LYS A 216 0.56 2.25 -24.24
N ALA A 217 -0.71 2.09 -24.60
CA ALA A 217 -1.44 3.02 -25.46
C ALA A 217 -1.69 4.38 -24.77
N ALA A 218 -2.05 4.38 -23.49
CA ALA A 218 -2.19 5.60 -22.68
C ALA A 218 -0.82 6.32 -22.52
N PHE A 219 0.26 5.57 -22.29
CA PHE A 219 1.62 6.11 -22.31
C PHE A 219 1.96 6.79 -23.65
N LEU A 220 1.61 6.20 -24.80
CA LEU A 220 1.88 6.81 -26.10
C LEU A 220 1.14 8.16 -26.28
N ALA A 221 -0.08 8.28 -25.76
CA ALA A 221 -0.81 9.55 -25.74
C ALA A 221 -0.14 10.60 -24.82
N MET A 222 0.43 10.17 -23.70
CA MET A 222 1.12 11.03 -22.72
C MET A 222 2.61 11.29 -23.05
N LYS A 223 3.19 10.61 -24.05
CA LYS A 223 4.65 10.55 -24.27
C LYS A 223 5.32 11.91 -24.50
N SER A 224 4.59 12.88 -25.04
CA SER A 224 5.07 14.25 -25.25
C SER A 224 5.04 15.10 -23.97
N THR A 225 4.10 14.84 -23.04
CA THR A 225 3.89 15.64 -21.84
C THR A 225 4.55 15.07 -20.60
N GLY A 226 4.48 13.75 -20.40
CA GLY A 226 4.59 13.14 -19.08
C GLY A 226 3.28 13.32 -18.28
N GLY A 227 3.34 13.10 -16.96
CA GLY A 227 2.21 13.30 -16.05
C GLY A 227 1.84 12.05 -15.25
N LYS A 228 0.55 11.88 -14.96
CA LYS A 228 0.02 10.85 -14.07
C LYS A 228 -1.06 9.98 -14.74
N LEU A 229 -0.78 8.70 -14.89
CA LEU A 229 -1.71 7.68 -15.38
C LEU A 229 -2.37 6.96 -14.19
N LEU A 230 -3.69 6.98 -14.14
CA LEU A 230 -4.51 6.46 -13.05
C LEU A 230 -5.34 5.29 -13.58
N VAL A 231 -4.90 4.06 -13.29
CA VAL A 231 -5.45 2.83 -13.89
C VAL A 231 -6.37 2.12 -12.90
N PHE A 232 -7.58 1.81 -13.31
CA PHE A 232 -8.57 1.06 -12.54
C PHE A 232 -8.71 -0.33 -13.16
N GLN A 233 -8.20 -1.36 -12.49
CA GLN A 233 -8.17 -2.76 -12.96
C GLN A 233 -9.08 -3.63 -12.11
N SER A 234 -9.94 -4.44 -12.73
CA SER A 234 -10.79 -5.41 -12.04
C SER A 234 -10.16 -6.79 -11.95
N GLY A 235 -10.50 -7.55 -10.92
CA GLY A 235 -10.36 -9.00 -10.87
C GLY A 235 -11.72 -9.71 -10.97
N LYS A 236 -11.71 -11.04 -11.06
CA LYS A 236 -12.89 -11.87 -11.26
C LYS A 236 -13.74 -12.02 -9.98
N PHE A 237 -15.03 -12.36 -10.15
CA PHE A 237 -15.90 -12.92 -9.11
C PHE A 237 -16.05 -14.44 -9.28
N MET A 238 -15.90 -15.20 -8.18
CA MET A 238 -16.20 -16.64 -8.12
C MET A 238 -17.62 -16.85 -7.57
N ASN A 239 -18.61 -16.74 -8.44
CA ASN A 239 -19.99 -17.04 -8.07
C ASN A 239 -20.18 -18.56 -7.97
N PHE A 240 -20.06 -19.12 -6.77
CA PHE A 240 -20.51 -20.49 -6.51
C PHE A 240 -22.04 -20.51 -6.61
N PRO A 241 -22.65 -21.26 -7.55
CA PRO A 241 -24.06 -21.61 -7.39
C PRO A 241 -24.18 -22.37 -6.07
N SER A 242 -25.27 -22.13 -5.33
CA SER A 242 -25.46 -22.66 -3.98
C SER A 242 -25.62 -24.19 -4.00
N LEU A 243 -24.49 -24.90 -3.96
CA LEU A 243 -24.41 -26.23 -3.39
C LEU A 243 -24.88 -26.12 -1.95
N ASN A 244 -26.17 -26.42 -1.74
CA ASN A 244 -26.73 -26.58 -0.41
C ASN A 244 -25.79 -27.47 0.39
N PHE A 245 -25.34 -26.99 1.55
CA PHE A 245 -24.59 -27.81 2.50
C PHE A 245 -25.48 -28.99 2.88
N MET A 246 -25.25 -30.13 2.24
CA MET A 246 -25.93 -31.37 2.59
C MET A 246 -25.48 -31.70 4.00
N CYS A 247 -26.39 -31.47 4.96
CA CYS A 247 -26.07 -31.48 6.38
C CYS A 247 -25.63 -32.88 6.81
N LEU A 248 -24.31 -33.13 6.77
CA LEU A 248 -23.68 -34.30 7.33
C LEU A 248 -23.82 -34.25 8.86
N LYS A 249 -25.00 -34.66 9.34
CA LYS A 249 -25.24 -35.00 10.74
C LYS A 249 -24.11 -35.91 11.20
N ARG A 250 -23.52 -35.59 12.35
CA ARG A 250 -22.46 -36.40 12.98
C ARG A 250 -22.93 -37.86 13.09
N PRO A 251 -22.20 -38.84 12.54
CA PRO A 251 -22.37 -40.22 12.92
C PRO A 251 -21.83 -40.39 14.34
N SER A 252 -22.74 -40.49 15.31
CA SER A 252 -22.38 -40.89 16.67
C SER A 252 -22.18 -42.41 16.73
N SER A 253 -21.04 -42.82 17.29
CA SER A 253 -20.72 -44.19 17.72
C SER A 253 -20.40 -45.24 16.64
N GLN A 254 -19.23 -45.88 16.84
CA GLN A 254 -18.89 -47.27 16.52
C GLN A 254 -19.37 -47.87 15.17
N THR A 255 -18.46 -48.02 14.20
CA THR A 255 -18.33 -49.28 13.45
C THR A 255 -16.87 -49.52 13.03
N ILE A 256 -16.36 -50.61 13.56
CA ILE A 256 -15.26 -51.52 13.16
C ILE A 256 -14.72 -51.35 11.72
N LEU A 257 -13.39 -51.36 11.59
CA LEU A 257 -12.67 -51.57 10.32
C LEU A 257 -12.91 -52.97 9.77
N TYR A 258 -13.28 -53.09 8.49
CA TYR A 258 -13.24 -54.36 7.76
C TYR A 258 -12.44 -54.19 6.47
N VAL A 259 -11.44 -55.06 6.26
CA VAL A 259 -10.58 -55.05 5.06
C VAL A 259 -11.14 -56.05 4.04
N PRO A 260 -11.39 -55.65 2.78
CA PRO A 260 -11.93 -56.56 1.78
C PRO A 260 -10.84 -57.46 1.19
N SER A 261 -10.75 -58.71 1.67
CA SER A 261 -9.94 -59.78 1.05
C SER A 261 -10.82 -60.72 0.23
N GLY A 262 -11.18 -60.30 -0.98
CA GLY A 262 -11.99 -61.10 -1.91
C GLY A 262 -11.13 -62.01 -2.79
N LEU A 263 -10.95 -63.28 -2.40
CA LEU A 263 -10.43 -64.32 -3.28
C LEU A 263 -11.18 -65.64 -3.03
N SER A 264 -12.11 -65.95 -3.94
CA SER A 264 -13.04 -67.07 -3.79
C SER A 264 -12.50 -68.35 -4.42
N THR A 265 -12.26 -69.39 -3.61
CA THR A 265 -12.40 -70.79 -4.02
C THR A 265 -12.90 -71.69 -2.87
N ALA A 266 -14.21 -71.95 -2.89
CA ALA A 266 -14.90 -73.19 -2.49
C ALA A 266 -15.01 -73.64 -1.00
N PHE A 267 -16.16 -74.28 -0.72
CA PHE A 267 -16.60 -75.04 0.48
C PHE A 267 -16.76 -74.27 1.83
N GLY A 268 -17.81 -74.48 2.64
CA GLY A 268 -19.11 -75.15 2.42
C GLY A 268 -19.79 -75.70 3.69
N GLY A 269 -21.13 -75.66 3.78
CA GLY A 269 -21.96 -76.42 4.73
C GLY A 269 -22.67 -75.63 5.86
N GLY A 270 -23.87 -76.10 6.28
CA GLY A 270 -24.71 -75.61 7.40
C GLY A 270 -25.68 -74.47 7.03
N GLU A 271 -27.00 -74.44 7.33
CA GLU A 271 -27.79 -74.86 8.52
C GLU A 271 -27.49 -73.98 9.75
N GLU A 272 -28.42 -73.33 10.47
CA GLU A 272 -29.90 -73.13 10.47
C GLU A 272 -30.15 -71.70 11.06
N GLY A 273 -31.33 -71.08 11.17
CA GLY A 273 -32.74 -71.41 10.85
C GLY A 273 -33.69 -70.57 11.75
N GLY A 274 -34.75 -69.97 11.17
CA GLY A 274 -35.79 -69.19 11.90
C GLY A 274 -35.38 -67.77 12.37
N GLY A 275 -36.28 -66.81 12.51
CA GLY A 275 -37.71 -66.78 12.13
C GLY A 275 -38.43 -65.50 12.60
N ASP A 276 -39.45 -65.09 11.85
CA ASP A 276 -40.73 -64.45 12.25
C ASP A 276 -40.79 -63.24 13.22
N SER A 277 -41.74 -62.28 13.08
CA SER A 277 -42.69 -61.94 11.99
C SER A 277 -43.45 -60.64 12.33
N LEU A 278 -44.27 -60.13 11.38
CA LEU A 278 -45.32 -59.09 11.54
C LEU A 278 -44.83 -57.65 11.87
N GLY A 279 -45.49 -56.55 11.48
CA GLY A 279 -46.82 -56.34 10.86
C GLY A 279 -47.65 -55.33 11.68
N GLU A 280 -48.51 -54.43 11.18
CA GLU A 280 -48.94 -54.03 9.82
C GLU A 280 -49.50 -52.56 9.86
N GLY A 281 -50.03 -52.03 8.74
CA GLY A 281 -50.86 -50.80 8.69
C GLY A 281 -50.12 -49.54 8.20
N SER A 282 -50.24 -49.04 6.96
CA SER A 282 -51.22 -49.15 5.86
C SER A 282 -52.45 -48.22 5.92
N LEU A 283 -52.40 -47.14 5.15
CA LEU A 283 -53.46 -46.29 4.54
C LEU A 283 -52.71 -45.16 3.79
N CYS A 284 -52.71 -44.97 2.45
CA CYS A 284 -53.73 -45.02 1.38
C CYS A 284 -54.85 -43.98 1.58
N SER A 285 -55.17 -43.08 0.64
CA SER A 285 -54.82 -42.96 -0.81
C SER A 285 -54.53 -41.46 -1.17
N PHE A 286 -54.51 -40.90 -2.40
CA PHE A 286 -55.06 -41.28 -3.72
C PHE A 286 -54.28 -40.66 -4.94
N HIS A 287 -54.97 -40.36 -6.05
CA HIS A 287 -54.48 -40.07 -7.41
C HIS A 287 -53.69 -38.74 -7.61
N LEU A 288 -52.71 -38.56 -8.52
CA LEU A 288 -52.43 -38.99 -9.93
C LEU A 288 -52.91 -37.97 -11.00
N LEU A 289 -51.99 -37.36 -11.75
CA LEU A 289 -52.15 -37.02 -13.19
C LEU A 289 -50.81 -36.65 -13.87
N ASN A 290 -50.72 -37.00 -15.16
CA ASN A 290 -49.55 -37.13 -16.03
C ASN A 290 -48.60 -35.91 -16.20
N THR A 291 -47.32 -36.19 -16.42
CA THR A 291 -46.60 -35.77 -17.66
C THR A 291 -45.46 -36.75 -17.98
N GLU A 292 -44.88 -36.65 -19.18
CA GLU A 292 -44.14 -37.75 -19.83
C GLU A 292 -42.66 -37.88 -19.41
N ALA A 293 -42.12 -39.09 -19.52
CA ALA A 293 -40.73 -39.40 -19.23
C ALA A 293 -39.84 -39.19 -20.47
N ILE A 294 -38.85 -38.30 -20.35
CA ILE A 294 -37.72 -38.25 -21.30
C ILE A 294 -36.64 -39.21 -20.79
N LEU A 295 -36.43 -40.30 -21.52
CA LEU A 295 -35.27 -41.17 -21.33
C LEU A 295 -34.00 -40.42 -21.73
N LEU A 296 -33.22 -39.98 -20.75
CA LEU A 296 -31.80 -39.71 -20.93
C LEU A 296 -31.01 -40.93 -20.46
N SER A 297 -30.21 -41.48 -21.37
CA SER A 297 -29.35 -42.63 -21.14
C SER A 297 -28.29 -42.37 -20.08
N GLU A 298 -27.82 -43.44 -19.43
CA GLU A 298 -26.65 -43.41 -18.56
C GLU A 298 -25.46 -42.73 -19.28
N PRO A 299 -24.79 -41.75 -18.66
CA PRO A 299 -23.58 -41.17 -19.23
C PRO A 299 -22.45 -42.19 -19.19
N ALA A 300 -21.71 -42.31 -20.30
CA ALA A 300 -20.53 -43.16 -20.33
C ALA A 300 -19.47 -42.65 -19.33
N THR A 301 -18.64 -43.56 -18.82
CA THR A 301 -17.65 -43.28 -17.76
C THR A 301 -16.52 -42.32 -18.15
N SER A 302 -16.55 -41.74 -19.35
CA SER A 302 -15.69 -40.65 -19.81
C SER A 302 -16.07 -39.27 -19.27
N ASP A 303 -17.34 -39.04 -18.94
CA ASP A 303 -17.82 -37.66 -18.74
C ASP A 303 -17.56 -37.10 -17.34
N ILE A 304 -17.26 -37.96 -16.36
CA ILE A 304 -16.87 -37.53 -15.01
C ILE A 304 -15.47 -36.89 -15.03
N GLU A 305 -14.52 -37.43 -15.81
CA GLU A 305 -13.21 -36.78 -16.00
C GLU A 305 -13.36 -35.44 -16.74
N ASN A 306 -14.22 -35.37 -17.76
CA ASN A 306 -14.52 -34.10 -18.44
C ASN A 306 -15.15 -33.05 -17.50
N MET A 307 -16.01 -33.46 -16.57
CA MET A 307 -16.62 -32.54 -15.61
C MET A 307 -15.58 -32.00 -14.60
N TYR A 308 -14.63 -32.84 -14.16
CA TYR A 308 -13.46 -32.38 -13.38
C TYR A 308 -12.52 -31.50 -14.21
N TYR A 309 -12.27 -31.80 -15.49
CA TYR A 309 -11.47 -30.95 -16.39
C TYR A 309 -12.12 -29.60 -16.68
N CYS A 310 -13.45 -29.52 -16.76
CA CYS A 310 -14.19 -28.25 -16.81
C CYS A 310 -14.06 -27.46 -15.50
N ALA A 311 -14.06 -28.12 -14.34
CA ALA A 311 -13.76 -27.48 -13.05
C ALA A 311 -12.30 -27.01 -12.93
N LEU A 312 -11.33 -27.70 -13.55
CA LEU A 312 -9.95 -27.21 -13.64
C LEU A 312 -9.76 -26.11 -14.69
N LYS A 313 -10.63 -25.99 -15.71
CA LYS A 313 -10.70 -24.84 -16.63
C LYS A 313 -11.39 -23.61 -16.02
N LEU A 314 -11.22 -23.41 -14.70
CA LEU A 314 -11.48 -22.14 -14.04
C LEU A 314 -10.52 -21.06 -14.58
N LYS A 315 -10.91 -20.39 -15.68
CA LYS A 315 -10.29 -19.12 -16.13
C LYS A 315 -10.31 -18.14 -14.95
N LEU A 316 -9.16 -17.99 -14.30
CA LEU A 316 -8.81 -16.82 -13.50
C LEU A 316 -8.57 -15.67 -14.49
N VAL A 317 -9.36 -14.61 -14.39
CA VAL A 317 -9.11 -13.39 -15.18
C VAL A 317 -8.05 -12.58 -14.47
N LEU A 318 -6.82 -12.97 -14.77
CA LEU A 318 -5.67 -12.08 -14.80
C LEU A 318 -5.78 -11.17 -16.04
N PRO A 319 -4.94 -10.13 -16.17
CA PRO A 319 -4.74 -9.47 -17.46
C PRO A 319 -4.19 -10.48 -18.48
N SER A 320 -5.08 -11.08 -19.26
CA SER A 320 -4.85 -12.30 -20.03
C SER A 320 -4.39 -12.07 -21.47
N LEU A 321 -4.36 -10.80 -21.91
CA LEU A 321 -4.24 -10.46 -23.33
C LEU A 321 -3.24 -9.31 -23.58
N GLY A 322 -2.56 -9.37 -24.73
CA GLY A 322 -1.64 -8.32 -25.20
C GLY A 322 -0.30 -8.30 -24.47
N ILE A 323 0.39 -7.16 -24.59
CA ILE A 323 1.72 -6.93 -24.00
C ILE A 323 1.70 -7.18 -22.48
N GLY A 324 2.55 -8.08 -21.99
CA GLY A 324 2.69 -8.39 -20.56
C GLY A 324 1.53 -9.18 -19.96
N SER A 325 0.83 -9.99 -20.76
CA SER A 325 -0.22 -10.92 -20.31
C SER A 325 0.27 -11.92 -19.25
N LEU A 326 -0.59 -12.25 -18.28
CA LEU A 326 -0.27 -13.07 -17.11
C LEU A 326 -1.09 -14.38 -17.06
N SER A 327 -0.48 -15.46 -16.57
CA SER A 327 -1.07 -16.80 -16.41
C SER A 327 -1.24 -17.21 -14.94
N ALA A 328 -2.07 -18.22 -14.68
CA ALA A 328 -2.53 -18.59 -13.33
C ALA A 328 -1.47 -19.32 -12.46
N ARG A 329 -0.42 -18.59 -12.05
CA ARG A 329 0.77 -19.13 -11.34
C ARG A 329 0.43 -19.90 -10.04
N GLU A 330 -0.65 -19.54 -9.33
CA GLU A 330 -1.11 -20.28 -8.15
C GLU A 330 -1.63 -21.71 -8.44
N ALA A 331 -2.08 -22.01 -9.65
CA ALA A 331 -2.62 -23.32 -9.99
C ALA A 331 -1.51 -24.36 -10.20
N GLU A 332 -0.43 -23.96 -10.87
CA GLU A 332 0.71 -24.82 -11.20
C GLU A 332 1.47 -25.27 -9.93
N GLY A 333 1.65 -24.35 -8.97
CA GLY A 333 2.38 -24.62 -7.71
C GLY A 333 1.70 -25.63 -6.77
N ARG A 334 0.38 -25.86 -6.87
CA ARG A 334 -0.35 -26.75 -5.95
C ARG A 334 -0.13 -28.24 -6.19
N THR A 335 0.49 -28.62 -7.30
CA THR A 335 0.77 -30.02 -7.65
C THR A 335 1.91 -30.65 -6.84
N ASN A 336 2.81 -29.84 -6.27
CA ASN A 336 4.04 -30.29 -5.60
C ASN A 336 4.08 -29.89 -4.12
N ILE A 337 3.15 -30.45 -3.33
CA ILE A 337 2.92 -30.10 -1.91
C ILE A 337 4.17 -30.29 -1.02
N SER A 338 5.12 -31.14 -1.41
CA SER A 338 6.37 -31.40 -0.67
C SER A 338 7.55 -30.46 -0.99
N SER A 339 7.44 -29.58 -1.99
CA SER A 339 8.53 -28.65 -2.38
C SER A 339 8.16 -27.16 -2.30
N ALA A 340 6.89 -26.82 -2.11
CA ALA A 340 6.37 -25.45 -2.16
C ALA A 340 7.15 -24.42 -1.30
N ASP A 341 7.51 -24.77 -0.06
CA ASP A 341 8.24 -23.88 0.86
C ASP A 341 9.61 -23.43 0.33
N LYS A 342 10.26 -24.23 -0.53
CA LYS A 342 11.58 -23.88 -1.07
C LYS A 342 11.52 -22.81 -2.16
N GLU A 343 10.38 -22.68 -2.86
CA GLU A 343 10.28 -21.84 -4.07
C GLU A 343 9.13 -20.82 -4.05
N ALA A 344 8.31 -20.75 -2.99
CA ALA A 344 7.19 -19.81 -2.89
C ALA A 344 7.58 -18.32 -3.11
N HIS A 345 8.83 -17.94 -2.84
CA HIS A 345 9.35 -16.59 -3.10
C HIS A 345 9.39 -16.26 -4.61
N LYS A 346 9.51 -17.24 -5.51
CA LYS A 346 9.46 -17.03 -6.97
C LYS A 346 8.12 -16.48 -7.45
N LEU A 347 7.02 -16.77 -6.73
CA LEU A 347 5.69 -16.25 -7.04
C LEU A 347 5.52 -14.78 -6.60
N LEU A 348 6.46 -14.23 -5.81
CA LEU A 348 6.55 -12.82 -5.42
C LEU A 348 7.46 -12.00 -6.35
N GLN A 349 8.08 -12.65 -7.35
CA GLN A 349 8.72 -11.99 -8.49
C GLN A 349 7.70 -11.80 -9.62
N PRO A 350 7.86 -10.77 -10.49
CA PRO A 350 7.04 -10.65 -11.70
C PRO A 350 7.20 -11.87 -12.61
N ALA A 351 6.15 -12.20 -13.36
CA ALA A 351 6.15 -13.33 -14.29
C ALA A 351 7.20 -13.20 -15.40
N ASP A 352 7.46 -11.97 -15.88
CA ASP A 352 8.44 -11.67 -16.91
C ASP A 352 9.18 -10.33 -16.68
N LYS A 353 9.90 -9.86 -17.71
CA LYS A 353 10.57 -8.55 -17.73
C LYS A 353 9.82 -7.49 -18.53
N THR A 354 8.75 -7.83 -19.24
CA THR A 354 8.03 -6.95 -20.19
C THR A 354 7.44 -5.74 -19.49
N LEU A 355 6.71 -5.97 -18.39
CA LEU A 355 6.15 -4.87 -17.58
C LEU A 355 7.25 -4.00 -16.96
N LYS A 356 8.43 -4.57 -16.64
CA LYS A 356 9.58 -3.81 -16.13
C LYS A 356 10.23 -2.92 -17.19
N THR A 357 10.46 -3.45 -18.39
CA THR A 357 11.00 -2.68 -19.52
C THR A 357 10.06 -1.53 -19.88
N MET A 358 8.76 -1.81 -19.95
CA MET A 358 7.73 -0.79 -20.17
C MET A 358 7.76 0.28 -19.07
N ALA A 359 7.84 -0.10 -17.79
CA ALA A 359 7.87 0.85 -16.68
C ALA A 359 9.12 1.75 -16.64
N VAL A 360 10.26 1.27 -17.15
CA VAL A 360 11.45 2.12 -17.35
C VAL A 360 11.20 3.14 -18.46
N GLU A 361 10.63 2.74 -19.60
CA GLU A 361 10.26 3.67 -20.69
C GLU A 361 9.25 4.73 -20.20
N LEU A 362 8.22 4.35 -19.43
CA LEU A 362 7.28 5.30 -18.83
C LEU A 362 8.01 6.32 -17.94
N ALA A 363 8.95 5.87 -17.10
CA ALA A 363 9.72 6.76 -16.24
C ALA A 363 10.69 7.68 -17.00
N GLU A 364 11.23 7.25 -18.16
CA GLU A 364 12.08 8.08 -19.01
C GLU A 364 11.33 9.31 -19.54
N TYR A 365 10.08 9.13 -20.02
CA TYR A 365 9.21 10.20 -20.51
C TYR A 365 8.36 10.84 -19.39
N GLN A 366 8.75 10.66 -18.12
CA GLN A 366 8.15 11.33 -16.95
C GLN A 366 6.66 11.00 -16.75
N VAL A 367 6.23 9.78 -17.07
CA VAL A 367 4.90 9.24 -16.75
C VAL A 367 4.96 8.43 -15.45
N CYS A 368 4.24 8.89 -14.43
CA CYS A 368 3.96 8.14 -13.21
C CYS A 368 2.70 7.29 -13.40
N VAL A 369 2.66 6.07 -12.87
CA VAL A 369 1.46 5.20 -12.89
C VAL A 369 1.04 4.83 -11.48
N ASP A 370 -0.21 5.12 -11.12
CA ASP A 370 -0.87 4.55 -9.95
C ASP A 370 -1.94 3.55 -10.40
N VAL A 371 -2.08 2.43 -9.67
CA VAL A 371 -3.00 1.33 -10.05
C VAL A 371 -3.97 1.01 -8.91
N PHE A 372 -5.27 1.15 -9.18
CA PHE A 372 -6.38 0.81 -8.31
C PHE A 372 -6.90 -0.58 -8.69
N ILE A 373 -6.65 -1.59 -7.86
CA ILE A 373 -6.98 -2.99 -8.10
C ILE A 373 -8.22 -3.38 -7.29
N THR A 374 -9.33 -3.59 -7.97
CA THR A 374 -10.64 -3.97 -7.38
C THR A 374 -10.93 -5.43 -7.68
N THR A 375 -10.86 -6.33 -6.69
CA THR A 375 -10.86 -7.78 -6.97
C THR A 375 -11.50 -8.63 -5.89
N GLN A 376 -12.02 -9.79 -6.29
CA GLN A 376 -12.47 -10.86 -5.39
C GLN A 376 -11.71 -12.18 -5.61
N THR A 377 -10.65 -12.19 -6.46
CA THR A 377 -9.79 -13.36 -6.73
C THR A 377 -8.30 -13.01 -6.64
N TYR A 378 -7.43 -13.92 -7.10
CA TYR A 378 -6.03 -13.64 -7.43
C TYR A 378 -5.94 -12.74 -8.69
N VAL A 379 -4.97 -11.82 -8.73
CA VAL A 379 -4.72 -10.84 -9.82
C VAL A 379 -3.23 -10.73 -10.22
N ASP A 380 -2.33 -11.37 -9.47
CA ASP A 380 -0.86 -11.31 -9.64
C ASP A 380 -0.27 -9.90 -9.46
N ILE A 381 -0.44 -9.36 -8.25
CA ILE A 381 0.10 -8.06 -7.84
C ILE A 381 1.63 -8.02 -7.97
N ALA A 382 2.34 -9.14 -7.79
CA ALA A 382 3.79 -9.22 -7.95
C ALA A 382 4.27 -8.82 -9.36
N SER A 383 3.46 -9.08 -10.39
CA SER A 383 3.73 -8.65 -11.77
C SER A 383 3.29 -7.21 -12.02
N ILE A 384 2.05 -6.87 -11.63
CA ILE A 384 1.44 -5.56 -11.91
C ILE A 384 2.18 -4.42 -11.17
N SER A 385 2.60 -4.64 -9.92
CA SER A 385 3.16 -3.59 -9.06
C SER A 385 4.52 -3.06 -9.52
N VAL A 386 5.21 -3.75 -10.43
CA VAL A 386 6.49 -3.32 -11.00
C VAL A 386 6.36 -1.97 -11.69
N ILE A 387 5.19 -1.66 -12.29
CA ILE A 387 4.94 -0.39 -12.97
C ILE A 387 4.91 0.79 -11.98
N PRO A 388 4.01 0.82 -10.96
CA PRO A 388 4.06 1.86 -9.93
C PRO A 388 5.40 1.90 -9.18
N LYS A 389 5.98 0.74 -8.81
CA LYS A 389 7.26 0.73 -8.07
C LYS A 389 8.42 1.35 -8.86
N THR A 390 8.46 1.18 -10.19
CA THR A 390 9.51 1.76 -11.06
C THR A 390 9.20 3.21 -11.46
N THR A 391 7.93 3.57 -11.64
CA THR A 391 7.52 4.93 -12.07
C THR A 391 7.30 5.92 -10.91
N GLY A 392 7.58 5.50 -9.67
CA GLY A 392 7.40 6.32 -8.47
C GLY A 392 5.96 6.40 -7.96
N GLY A 393 5.05 5.58 -8.48
CA GLY A 393 3.65 5.48 -8.08
C GLY A 393 3.38 4.48 -6.94
N GLN A 394 2.11 4.12 -6.78
CA GLN A 394 1.54 3.29 -5.74
C GLN A 394 0.48 2.30 -6.29
N VAL A 395 0.26 1.22 -5.55
CA VAL A 395 -0.88 0.30 -5.75
C VAL A 395 -1.90 0.59 -4.66
N TYR A 396 -3.18 0.64 -5.02
CA TYR A 396 -4.32 0.65 -4.11
C TYR A 396 -5.07 -0.67 -4.29
N TYR A 397 -5.34 -1.40 -3.21
CA TYR A 397 -5.81 -2.79 -3.28
C TYR A 397 -7.10 -2.97 -2.49
N TYR A 398 -8.17 -3.34 -3.20
CA TYR A 398 -9.49 -3.55 -2.63
C TYR A 398 -9.86 -5.03 -2.77
N TYR A 399 -9.64 -5.80 -1.70
CA TYR A 399 -9.93 -7.23 -1.64
C TYR A 399 -10.65 -7.64 -0.33
N PRO A 400 -11.69 -8.49 -0.38
CA PRO A 400 -12.57 -8.64 -1.55
C PRO A 400 -13.27 -7.31 -1.83
N PHE A 401 -13.28 -6.83 -3.06
CA PHE A 401 -13.96 -5.57 -3.42
C PHE A 401 -15.48 -5.71 -3.34
N SER A 402 -16.15 -4.73 -2.71
CA SER A 402 -17.59 -4.54 -2.78
C SER A 402 -17.96 -3.13 -3.23
N ALA A 403 -18.87 -3.05 -4.21
CA ALA A 403 -19.52 -1.81 -4.64
C ALA A 403 -20.48 -1.19 -3.59
N LEU A 404 -20.65 -1.80 -2.41
CA LEU A 404 -21.41 -1.21 -1.29
C LEU A 404 -20.49 -0.55 -0.25
N SER A 405 -19.43 -1.22 0.20
CA SER A 405 -18.56 -0.70 1.27
C SER A 405 -17.37 0.13 0.78
N ASP A 406 -16.84 -0.21 -0.39
CA ASP A 406 -15.53 0.28 -0.83
C ASP A 406 -15.54 1.53 -1.73
N PRO A 407 -16.63 1.97 -2.41
CA PRO A 407 -16.61 3.21 -3.20
C PRO A 407 -16.22 4.44 -2.37
N ALA A 408 -16.63 4.50 -1.10
CA ALA A 408 -16.24 5.58 -0.19
C ALA A 408 -14.72 5.61 0.06
N LYS A 409 -14.06 4.44 0.12
CA LYS A 409 -12.60 4.38 0.22
C LYS A 409 -11.95 4.72 -1.12
N LEU A 410 -12.41 4.12 -2.22
CA LEU A 410 -11.91 4.39 -3.58
C LEU A 410 -11.93 5.88 -3.93
N TYR A 411 -13.03 6.57 -3.63
CA TYR A 411 -13.17 8.01 -3.80
C TYR A 411 -12.16 8.79 -2.96
N ASN A 412 -12.05 8.51 -1.65
CA ASN A 412 -11.13 9.26 -0.78
C ASN A 412 -9.66 8.99 -1.10
N ASP A 413 -9.30 7.75 -1.43
CA ASP A 413 -7.95 7.36 -1.86
C ASP A 413 -7.57 8.07 -3.18
N LEU A 414 -8.48 8.11 -4.17
CA LEU A 414 -8.30 8.84 -5.44
C LEU A 414 -8.25 10.37 -5.22
N ARG A 415 -9.12 10.91 -4.36
CA ARG A 415 -9.14 12.34 -4.02
C ARG A 415 -7.84 12.76 -3.33
N TRP A 416 -7.35 11.97 -2.38
CA TRP A 416 -6.05 12.24 -1.75
C TRP A 416 -4.92 12.14 -2.79
N ASN A 417 -4.93 11.10 -3.63
CA ASN A 417 -3.92 10.88 -4.67
C ASN A 417 -3.71 12.10 -5.59
N ILE A 418 -4.76 12.83 -5.97
CA ILE A 418 -4.67 14.01 -6.85
C ILE A 418 -4.58 15.35 -6.12
N THR A 419 -5.15 15.48 -4.90
CA THR A 419 -5.10 16.74 -4.13
C THR A 419 -3.84 16.90 -3.27
N ARG A 420 -3.19 15.80 -2.88
CA ARG A 420 -2.03 15.85 -1.98
C ARG A 420 -0.85 16.62 -2.59
N PRO A 421 -0.04 17.33 -1.78
CA PRO A 421 1.15 18.03 -2.24
C PRO A 421 2.09 17.11 -3.01
N GLN A 422 2.25 17.38 -4.31
CA GLN A 422 3.04 16.55 -5.23
C GLN A 422 3.79 17.38 -6.28
N GLY A 423 4.82 16.77 -6.86
CA GLY A 423 5.68 17.35 -7.87
C GLY A 423 6.04 16.33 -8.96
N PHE A 424 6.22 16.82 -10.19
CA PHE A 424 6.47 16.06 -11.40
C PHE A 424 7.89 16.25 -11.94
N GLU A 425 8.32 15.39 -12.87
CA GLU A 425 9.61 15.48 -13.57
C GLU A 425 10.80 15.61 -12.60
N ALA A 426 10.74 14.93 -11.46
CA ALA A 426 11.59 15.20 -10.32
C ALA A 426 12.88 14.38 -10.33
N VAL A 427 13.95 14.98 -9.83
CA VAL A 427 15.26 14.32 -9.65
C VAL A 427 15.78 14.63 -8.26
N MET A 428 15.97 13.59 -7.45
CA MET A 428 16.52 13.68 -6.10
C MET A 428 17.98 13.24 -6.06
N ARG A 429 18.81 13.95 -5.29
CA ARG A 429 20.20 13.56 -5.04
C ARG A 429 20.64 13.93 -3.62
N VAL A 430 21.17 12.95 -2.90
CA VAL A 430 21.81 13.17 -1.59
C VAL A 430 23.31 13.42 -1.77
N ARG A 431 23.83 14.35 -0.97
CA ARG A 431 25.26 14.61 -0.75
C ARG A 431 25.55 14.45 0.75
N CYS A 432 26.78 14.11 1.07
CA CYS A 432 27.26 13.91 2.44
C CYS A 432 28.65 14.53 2.61
N SER A 433 29.07 14.78 3.85
CA SER A 433 30.43 15.25 4.15
C SER A 433 31.48 14.18 3.84
N GLN A 434 32.71 14.64 3.51
CA GLN A 434 33.86 13.77 3.29
C GLN A 434 34.04 12.73 4.42
N GLY A 435 34.31 11.48 4.04
CA GLY A 435 34.35 10.33 4.94
C GLY A 435 33.06 9.51 4.97
N ILE A 436 31.95 10.03 4.42
CA ILE A 436 30.73 9.26 4.12
C ILE A 436 30.40 9.37 2.64
N GLN A 437 29.84 8.29 2.08
CA GLN A 437 29.25 8.23 0.74
C GLN A 437 27.89 7.52 0.77
N VAL A 438 27.02 7.83 -0.20
CA VAL A 438 25.78 7.07 -0.41
C VAL A 438 26.13 5.68 -0.94
N GLN A 439 25.62 4.63 -0.29
CA GLN A 439 25.72 3.25 -0.75
C GLN A 439 24.55 2.90 -1.66
N GLU A 440 23.33 3.17 -1.22
CA GLU A 440 22.11 2.71 -1.89
C GLU A 440 20.91 3.63 -1.57
N TYR A 441 19.91 3.62 -2.46
CA TYR A 441 18.61 4.22 -2.25
C TYR A 441 17.56 3.08 -2.27
N SER A 442 16.52 3.15 -1.44
CA SER A 442 15.41 2.18 -1.44
C SER A 442 14.07 2.91 -1.34
N GLY A 443 13.15 2.59 -2.25
CA GLY A 443 11.87 3.27 -2.42
C GLY A 443 11.20 2.89 -3.74
N ASN A 444 10.16 3.64 -4.12
CA ASN A 444 9.55 3.57 -5.45
C ASN A 444 10.14 4.72 -6.29
N PHE A 445 10.96 4.39 -7.30
CA PHE A 445 11.62 5.35 -8.19
C PHE A 445 12.25 4.63 -9.39
N CYS A 446 12.65 5.41 -10.41
CA CYS A 446 13.55 4.95 -11.46
C CYS A 446 15.00 5.40 -11.15
N LYS A 447 15.99 4.68 -11.70
CA LYS A 447 17.41 4.96 -11.46
C LYS A 447 18.21 4.81 -12.75
N ARG A 448 18.27 5.88 -13.54
CA ARG A 448 19.05 5.92 -14.79
C ARG A 448 20.54 6.18 -14.54
N ILE A 449 20.87 6.94 -13.49
CA ILE A 449 22.24 7.32 -13.12
C ILE A 449 22.55 6.78 -11.71
N PRO A 450 23.76 6.24 -11.42
CA PRO A 450 24.06 5.63 -10.12
C PRO A 450 23.88 6.53 -8.89
N THR A 451 24.06 7.84 -9.05
CA THR A 451 24.05 8.86 -7.97
C THR A 451 22.70 9.55 -7.75
N ASP A 452 21.81 9.53 -8.75
CA ASP A 452 20.63 10.40 -8.84
C ASP A 452 19.38 9.52 -8.97
N VAL A 453 18.26 9.98 -8.43
CA VAL A 453 17.01 9.21 -8.30
C VAL A 453 15.94 9.91 -9.12
N ASP A 454 15.44 9.22 -10.15
CA ASP A 454 14.46 9.73 -11.11
C ASP A 454 13.03 9.44 -10.63
N LEU A 455 12.22 10.50 -10.55
CA LEU A 455 10.89 10.49 -9.92
C LEU A 455 9.87 11.18 -10.85
N PRO A 456 9.23 10.41 -11.76
CA PRO A 456 8.19 10.94 -12.66
C PRO A 456 7.11 11.74 -11.90
N ALA A 457 6.71 11.25 -10.73
CA ALA A 457 6.07 12.05 -9.69
C ALA A 457 6.57 11.65 -8.29
N ILE A 458 6.56 12.61 -7.36
CA ILE A 458 6.78 12.42 -5.91
C ILE A 458 5.74 13.23 -5.13
N ASP A 459 5.33 12.73 -3.98
CA ASP A 459 4.30 13.33 -3.11
C ASP A 459 4.68 13.21 -1.62
N CYS A 460 3.91 13.87 -0.76
CA CYS A 460 4.17 13.97 0.68
C CYS A 460 4.19 12.64 1.45
N ASP A 461 3.60 11.58 0.91
CA ASP A 461 3.46 10.30 1.62
C ASP A 461 4.69 9.39 1.41
N LYS A 462 5.39 9.57 0.28
CA LYS A 462 6.49 8.71 -0.17
C LYS A 462 7.80 9.04 0.53
N THR A 463 8.36 8.05 1.22
CA THR A 463 9.65 8.14 1.93
C THR A 463 10.72 7.26 1.29
N ILE A 464 11.76 7.87 0.74
CA ILE A 464 12.93 7.17 0.17
C ILE A 464 13.98 6.97 1.27
N MET A 465 14.38 5.73 1.51
CA MET A 465 15.45 5.37 2.44
C MET A 465 16.81 5.49 1.73
N VAL A 466 17.84 5.97 2.44
CA VAL A 466 19.18 6.16 1.88
C VAL A 466 20.20 5.48 2.79
N THR A 467 20.81 4.40 2.29
CA THR A 467 21.87 3.68 3.00
C THR A 467 23.19 4.41 2.79
N LEU A 468 23.90 4.69 3.88
CA LEU A 468 25.18 5.39 3.88
C LEU A 468 26.30 4.45 4.30
N LYS A 469 27.48 4.56 3.67
CA LYS A 469 28.69 3.84 4.08
C LYS A 469 29.83 4.80 4.36
N HIS A 470 30.67 4.44 5.33
CA HIS A 470 31.93 5.12 5.57
C HIS A 470 32.87 4.91 4.36
N ASP A 471 33.64 5.94 4.05
CA ASP A 471 34.67 5.98 3.00
C ASP A 471 36.04 6.33 3.58
N ASP A 472 36.07 7.10 4.68
CA ASP A 472 37.25 7.46 5.46
C ASP A 472 36.88 7.59 6.95
N LYS A 473 37.86 7.82 7.83
CA LYS A 473 37.67 8.04 9.26
C LYS A 473 37.09 9.43 9.54
N LEU A 474 35.95 9.45 10.21
CA LEU A 474 35.37 10.68 10.77
C LEU A 474 36.11 11.07 12.05
N GLN A 475 36.28 12.38 12.30
CA GLN A 475 36.97 12.88 13.49
C GLN A 475 36.00 12.98 14.66
N ASP A 476 36.42 12.56 15.86
CA ASP A 476 35.57 12.61 17.06
C ASP A 476 35.22 14.06 17.42
N GLY A 477 33.96 14.33 17.73
CA GLY A 477 33.45 15.69 17.98
C GLY A 477 33.36 16.61 16.75
N SER A 478 33.71 16.15 15.55
CA SER A 478 33.48 16.90 14.31
C SER A 478 32.01 16.81 13.85
N GLU A 479 31.58 17.72 12.96
CA GLU A 479 30.27 17.65 12.33
C GLU A 479 30.32 16.95 10.96
N CYS A 480 29.35 16.08 10.71
CA CYS A 480 29.09 15.45 9.42
C CYS A 480 27.72 15.90 8.91
N ALA A 481 27.69 16.50 7.71
CA ALA A 481 26.49 17.07 7.12
C ALA A 481 25.95 16.23 5.95
N PHE A 482 24.64 16.27 5.78
CA PHE A 482 23.88 15.57 4.76
C PHE A 482 22.96 16.57 4.07
N GLN A 483 23.00 16.63 2.75
CA GLN A 483 22.15 17.52 1.96
C GLN A 483 21.38 16.72 0.91
N CYS A 484 20.07 16.59 1.11
CA CYS A 484 19.16 16.17 0.06
C CYS A 484 18.77 17.38 -0.79
N ALA A 485 18.82 17.24 -2.12
CA ALA A 485 18.28 18.21 -3.05
C ALA A 485 17.32 17.52 -4.02
N LEU A 486 16.10 18.05 -4.12
CA LEU A 486 15.03 17.60 -5.01
C LEU A 486 14.71 18.72 -6.00
N LEU A 487 15.12 18.56 -7.26
CA LEU A 487 14.69 19.40 -8.37
C LEU A 487 13.37 18.85 -8.92
N TYR A 488 12.32 19.67 -9.04
CA TYR A 488 11.00 19.20 -9.49
C TYR A 488 10.15 20.30 -10.13
N THR A 489 9.08 19.90 -10.82
CA THR A 489 8.03 20.76 -11.39
C THR A 489 6.80 20.71 -10.46
N THR A 490 6.29 21.86 -10.00
CA THR A 490 5.05 21.92 -9.20
C THR A 490 3.82 21.60 -10.07
N VAL A 491 2.68 21.28 -9.45
CA VAL A 491 1.39 21.08 -10.18
C VAL A 491 0.98 22.31 -11.02
N TYR A 492 1.43 23.51 -10.65
CA TYR A 492 1.20 24.77 -11.37
C TYR A 492 2.22 24.98 -12.52
N GLY A 493 3.16 24.06 -12.70
CA GLY A 493 4.24 24.08 -13.68
C GLY A 493 5.28 25.18 -13.41
N GLN A 494 5.72 25.31 -12.16
CA GLN A 494 6.93 26.07 -11.78
C GLN A 494 8.07 25.08 -11.47
N ARG A 495 9.30 25.33 -11.96
CA ARG A 495 10.46 24.53 -11.59
C ARG A 495 11.06 25.04 -10.27
N ARG A 496 11.27 24.15 -9.30
CA ARG A 496 11.80 24.46 -7.96
C ARG A 496 12.86 23.45 -7.54
N ILE A 497 13.71 23.84 -6.60
CA ILE A 497 14.70 22.96 -5.95
C ILE A 497 14.46 23.00 -4.45
N ARG A 498 13.81 21.98 -3.88
CA ARG A 498 13.74 21.83 -2.43
C ARG A 498 15.06 21.25 -1.92
N VAL A 499 15.67 21.92 -0.94
CA VAL A 499 16.94 21.49 -0.33
C VAL A 499 16.75 21.34 1.17
N SER A 500 17.07 20.16 1.68
CA SER A 500 17.09 19.84 3.11
C SER A 500 18.51 19.49 3.52
N THR A 501 19.08 20.25 4.47
CA THR A 501 20.42 20.02 5.02
C THR A 501 20.34 19.73 6.51
N LEU A 502 20.96 18.64 6.93
CA LEU A 502 21.10 18.19 8.31
C LEU A 502 22.60 18.14 8.67
N SER A 503 22.97 18.50 9.89
CA SER A 503 24.32 18.28 10.42
C SER A 503 24.23 17.46 11.71
N LEU A 504 25.12 16.48 11.89
CA LEU A 504 25.16 15.57 13.03
C LEU A 504 26.59 15.47 13.57
N SER A 505 26.75 15.44 14.90
CA SER A 505 28.05 15.29 15.54
C SER A 505 28.55 13.84 15.46
N CYS A 506 29.80 13.66 15.03
CA CYS A 506 30.50 12.39 15.06
C CYS A 506 30.94 12.04 16.48
N THR A 507 30.87 10.75 16.85
CA THR A 507 31.34 10.26 18.15
C THR A 507 32.10 8.94 18.04
N SER A 508 33.22 8.82 18.75
CA SER A 508 33.95 7.56 18.93
C SER A 508 33.31 6.64 19.98
N LEU A 509 32.44 7.18 20.83
CA LEU A 509 31.84 6.48 21.98
C LEU A 509 30.51 5.82 21.60
N LEU A 510 30.49 4.49 21.56
CA LEU A 510 29.30 3.71 21.21
C LEU A 510 28.09 3.97 22.14
N SER A 511 28.34 4.35 23.40
CA SER A 511 27.29 4.72 24.35
C SER A 511 26.53 5.99 23.94
N ASN A 512 27.19 6.93 23.27
CA ASN A 512 26.53 8.11 22.70
C ASN A 512 25.72 7.74 21.45
N LEU A 513 26.24 6.83 20.60
CA LEU A 513 25.50 6.31 19.45
C LEU A 513 24.17 5.65 19.87
N PHE A 514 24.20 4.80 20.89
CA PHE A 514 22.99 4.15 21.44
C PHE A 514 22.02 5.12 22.13
N ARG A 515 22.52 6.24 22.70
CA ARG A 515 21.66 7.29 23.28
C ARG A 515 20.96 8.12 22.20
N SER A 516 21.61 8.31 21.05
CA SER A 516 21.10 9.13 19.93
C SER A 516 20.39 8.31 18.85
N ALA A 517 20.07 7.04 19.12
CA ALA A 517 19.41 6.15 18.16
C ALA A 517 17.90 6.44 18.08
N ASP A 518 17.37 6.64 16.86
CA ASP A 518 15.95 6.82 16.62
C ASP A 518 15.28 5.46 16.34
N LEU A 519 14.37 5.05 17.25
CA LEU A 519 13.68 3.75 17.19
C LEU A 519 12.86 3.58 15.91
N ASP A 520 12.06 4.58 15.58
CA ASP A 520 11.06 4.52 14.52
C ASP A 520 11.74 4.45 13.14
N THR A 521 12.82 5.22 12.96
CA THR A 521 13.68 5.18 11.76
C THR A 521 14.47 3.86 11.69
N GLN A 522 15.02 3.39 12.81
CA GLN A 522 15.76 2.12 12.86
C GLN A 522 14.84 0.93 12.54
N PHE A 523 13.58 0.97 13.00
CA PHE A 523 12.58 -0.05 12.68
C PHE A 523 12.04 0.07 11.25
N ALA A 524 11.77 1.29 10.76
CA ALA A 524 11.38 1.52 9.36
C ALA A 524 12.47 1.02 8.37
N CYS A 525 13.74 1.09 8.77
CA CYS A 525 14.85 0.49 8.03
C CYS A 525 14.76 -1.05 7.99
N PHE A 526 14.56 -1.72 9.15
CA PHE A 526 14.35 -3.18 9.19
C PHE A 526 13.15 -3.61 8.32
N LEU A 527 12.03 -2.89 8.42
CA LEU A 527 10.80 -3.13 7.68
C LEU A 527 11.04 -3.07 6.15
N LYS A 528 11.75 -2.05 5.68
CA LYS A 528 12.09 -1.89 4.24
C LYS A 528 13.14 -2.87 3.74
N GLN A 529 14.12 -3.23 4.57
CA GLN A 529 15.11 -4.27 4.25
C GLN A 529 14.41 -5.63 4.06
N ALA A 530 13.61 -6.06 5.03
CA ALA A 530 12.85 -7.30 4.93
C ALA A 530 11.93 -7.35 3.69
N ALA A 531 11.22 -6.25 3.39
CA ALA A 531 10.37 -6.16 2.20
C ALA A 531 11.13 -6.31 0.88
N ASN A 532 12.36 -5.82 0.78
CA ASN A 532 13.20 -6.00 -0.41
C ASN A 532 13.80 -7.43 -0.50
N GLU A 533 14.07 -8.10 0.62
CA GLU A 533 14.64 -9.45 0.64
C GLU A 533 13.61 -10.55 0.34
N ILE A 534 12.35 -10.40 0.80
CA ILE A 534 11.28 -11.41 0.68
C ILE A 534 11.07 -11.97 -0.75
N PRO A 535 11.07 -11.18 -1.84
CA PRO A 535 10.97 -11.73 -3.21
C PRO A 535 12.17 -12.57 -3.64
N SER A 536 13.31 -12.44 -2.97
CA SER A 536 14.61 -12.98 -3.39
C SER A 536 15.17 -14.08 -2.46
N SER A 537 14.50 -14.38 -1.34
CA SER A 537 14.96 -15.36 -0.35
C SER A 537 13.80 -16.03 0.38
N PRO A 538 13.96 -17.28 0.86
CA PRO A 538 12.92 -17.96 1.65
C PRO A 538 12.53 -17.18 2.91
N LEU A 539 11.23 -17.19 3.26
CA LEU A 539 10.70 -16.43 4.40
C LEU A 539 11.35 -16.83 5.75
N SER A 540 11.81 -18.07 5.88
CA SER A 540 12.57 -18.55 7.04
C SER A 540 13.90 -17.82 7.20
N GLN A 541 14.64 -17.64 6.10
CA GLN A 541 15.93 -16.95 6.07
C GLN A 541 15.76 -15.48 6.44
N VAL A 542 14.77 -14.77 5.86
CA VAL A 542 14.54 -13.35 6.16
C VAL A 542 14.12 -13.15 7.63
N LYS A 543 13.32 -14.07 8.21
CA LYS A 543 13.02 -14.05 9.65
C LYS A 543 14.28 -14.21 10.51
N GLU A 544 15.16 -15.14 10.14
CA GLU A 544 16.42 -15.36 10.86
C GLU A 544 17.35 -14.14 10.75
N GLN A 545 17.47 -13.54 9.56
CA GLN A 545 18.26 -12.32 9.32
C GLN A 545 17.78 -11.15 10.17
N VAL A 546 16.48 -10.83 10.14
CA VAL A 546 15.86 -9.73 10.90
C VAL A 546 15.99 -9.96 12.42
N THR A 547 15.77 -11.20 12.88
CA THR A 547 15.92 -11.56 14.30
C THR A 547 17.38 -11.45 14.75
N THR A 548 18.32 -11.94 13.94
CA THR A 548 19.76 -11.91 14.20
C THR A 548 20.30 -10.48 14.22
N LEU A 549 19.79 -9.58 13.36
CA LEU A 549 20.14 -8.17 13.36
C LEU A 549 19.72 -7.49 14.68
N CYS A 550 18.50 -7.74 15.16
CA CYS A 550 18.05 -7.27 16.48
C CYS A 550 18.94 -7.82 17.62
N ILE A 551 19.24 -9.11 17.62
CA ILE A 551 20.10 -9.75 18.63
C ILE A 551 21.49 -9.10 18.63
N ASN A 552 22.10 -8.87 17.46
CA ASN A 552 23.44 -8.30 17.33
C ASN A 552 23.53 -6.85 17.87
N ILE A 553 22.50 -6.03 17.65
CA ILE A 553 22.43 -4.67 18.20
C ILE A 553 22.40 -4.72 19.73
N LEU A 554 21.51 -5.53 20.31
CA LEU A 554 21.34 -5.62 21.77
C LEU A 554 22.55 -6.27 22.46
N HIS A 555 23.14 -7.30 21.85
CA HIS A 555 24.39 -7.90 22.30
C HIS A 555 25.55 -6.89 22.27
N SER A 556 25.62 -6.04 21.24
CA SER A 556 26.64 -4.99 21.17
C SER A 556 26.48 -3.96 22.29
N TYR A 557 25.25 -3.52 22.59
CA TYR A 557 24.98 -2.66 23.75
C TYR A 557 25.39 -3.34 25.06
N ARG A 558 25.01 -4.59 25.28
CA ARG A 558 25.38 -5.36 26.48
C ARG A 558 26.91 -5.48 26.63
N LYS A 559 27.63 -5.74 25.52
CA LYS A 559 29.07 -6.00 25.53
C LYS A 559 29.92 -4.74 25.71
N PHE A 560 29.47 -3.59 25.20
CA PHE A 560 30.31 -2.39 25.08
C PHE A 560 29.75 -1.14 25.80
N CYS A 561 28.52 -1.17 26.31
CA CYS A 561 27.87 0.00 26.93
C CYS A 561 27.22 -0.28 28.30
N ALA A 562 26.76 -1.51 28.56
CA ALA A 562 26.16 -1.86 29.84
C ALA A 562 27.21 -1.98 30.96
N THR A 563 26.84 -1.57 32.17
CA THR A 563 27.59 -1.86 33.40
C THR A 563 27.52 -3.35 33.75
N VAL A 564 28.45 -3.83 34.58
CA VAL A 564 28.52 -5.25 34.99
C VAL A 564 27.19 -5.69 35.60
N SER A 565 26.47 -6.53 34.85
CA SER A 565 25.10 -6.96 35.13
C SER A 565 25.00 -8.49 35.07
N SER A 566 24.08 -9.09 35.82
CA SER A 566 23.99 -10.55 35.90
C SER A 566 23.64 -11.19 34.55
N SER A 567 24.10 -12.43 34.34
CA SER A 567 23.83 -13.20 33.11
C SER A 567 22.35 -13.47 32.86
N GLY A 568 21.53 -13.53 33.92
CA GLY A 568 20.08 -13.76 33.84
C GLY A 568 19.23 -12.54 33.49
N GLN A 569 19.80 -11.33 33.45
CA GLN A 569 19.09 -10.10 33.07
C GLN A 569 19.28 -9.81 31.57
N LEU A 570 18.22 -9.40 30.86
CA LEU A 570 18.34 -8.79 29.53
C LEU A 570 18.46 -7.27 29.69
N ILE A 571 19.57 -6.69 29.22
CA ILE A 571 19.85 -5.25 29.31
C ILE A 571 19.62 -4.62 27.93
N LEU A 572 18.77 -3.60 27.86
CA LEU A 572 18.36 -2.92 26.62
C LEU A 572 18.83 -1.44 26.64
N PRO A 573 19.12 -0.81 25.49
CA PRO A 573 19.24 0.63 25.40
C PRO A 573 17.87 1.28 25.56
N GLU A 574 17.73 2.32 26.37
CA GLU A 574 16.46 3.02 26.59
C GLU A 574 15.80 3.48 25.28
N ALA A 575 16.60 4.06 24.38
CA ALA A 575 16.17 4.51 23.05
C ALA A 575 15.68 3.37 22.13
N LEU A 576 16.07 2.12 22.38
CA LEU A 576 15.71 0.95 21.55
C LEU A 576 14.93 -0.13 22.34
N LYS A 577 14.35 0.22 23.49
CA LYS A 577 13.70 -0.76 24.40
C LYS A 577 12.52 -1.53 23.79
N LEU A 578 11.86 -0.96 22.78
CA LEU A 578 10.77 -1.61 22.02
C LEU A 578 11.22 -2.27 20.72
N LEU A 579 12.50 -2.16 20.32
CA LEU A 579 13.02 -2.82 19.12
C LEU A 579 12.79 -4.35 19.11
N PRO A 580 12.90 -5.10 20.25
CA PRO A 580 12.54 -6.53 20.28
C PRO A 580 11.06 -6.77 19.95
N LEU A 581 10.17 -5.89 20.44
CA LEU A 581 8.72 -5.99 20.27
C LEU A 581 8.32 -5.75 18.82
N TYR A 582 8.86 -4.69 18.20
CA TYR A 582 8.60 -4.39 16.79
C TYR A 582 9.26 -5.41 15.85
N THR A 583 10.43 -5.95 16.20
CA THR A 583 11.06 -7.08 15.49
C THR A 583 10.17 -8.33 15.53
N LEU A 584 9.64 -8.67 16.71
CA LEU A 584 8.70 -9.79 16.87
C LEU A 584 7.42 -9.58 16.04
N ALA A 585 6.88 -8.36 16.05
CA ALA A 585 5.71 -7.97 15.25
C ALA A 585 5.97 -8.03 13.72
N LEU A 586 7.17 -7.64 13.27
CA LEU A 586 7.58 -7.72 11.86
C LEU A 586 7.63 -9.17 11.36
N VAL A 587 8.29 -10.07 12.10
CA VAL A 587 8.33 -11.53 11.82
C VAL A 587 6.94 -12.16 11.69
N LYS A 588 5.96 -11.53 12.35
CA LYS A 588 4.55 -11.91 12.46
C LYS A 588 3.63 -11.24 11.42
N SER A 589 4.04 -10.10 10.84
CA SER A 589 3.26 -9.33 9.87
C SER A 589 3.01 -10.07 8.53
N THR A 590 2.04 -9.60 7.73
CA THR A 590 1.67 -10.16 6.41
C THR A 590 2.84 -10.38 5.44
N GLY A 591 3.92 -9.59 5.55
CA GLY A 591 5.14 -9.83 4.77
C GLY A 591 5.81 -11.18 5.06
N LEU A 592 5.94 -11.53 6.35
CA LEU A 592 6.76 -12.66 6.81
C LEU A 592 5.96 -13.86 7.33
N ARG A 593 4.70 -13.71 7.77
CA ARG A 593 3.89 -14.88 8.18
C ARG A 593 3.74 -15.88 7.04
N THR A 594 3.67 -17.16 7.39
CA THR A 594 3.63 -18.28 6.43
C THR A 594 2.27 -18.38 5.76
N ASP A 595 1.20 -18.17 6.52
CA ASP A 595 -0.18 -18.06 6.05
C ASP A 595 -0.43 -16.72 5.35
N GLY A 596 -0.94 -16.74 4.12
CA GLY A 596 -1.33 -15.54 3.39
C GLY A 596 -1.44 -15.75 1.88
N ARG A 597 -2.33 -14.99 1.23
CA ARG A 597 -2.41 -14.92 -0.23
C ARG A 597 -1.13 -14.29 -0.79
N ILE A 598 -0.75 -14.72 -1.99
CA ILE A 598 0.44 -14.19 -2.68
C ILE A 598 0.26 -12.71 -3.02
N ASP A 599 -0.95 -12.32 -3.44
CA ASP A 599 -1.30 -10.91 -3.69
C ASP A 599 -1.21 -10.04 -2.43
N ASP A 600 -1.74 -10.47 -1.29
CA ASP A 600 -1.74 -9.69 -0.05
C ASP A 600 -0.30 -9.44 0.44
N ARG A 601 0.58 -10.45 0.33
CA ARG A 601 2.01 -10.32 0.62
C ARG A 601 2.73 -9.41 -0.39
N SER A 602 2.39 -9.54 -1.68
CA SER A 602 2.94 -8.70 -2.75
C SER A 602 2.56 -7.23 -2.59
N PHE A 603 1.30 -6.96 -2.25
CA PHE A 603 0.81 -5.63 -1.93
C PHE A 603 1.58 -5.03 -0.73
N TRP A 604 1.68 -5.78 0.38
CA TRP A 604 2.42 -5.34 1.58
C TRP A 604 3.86 -4.93 1.27
N ILE A 605 4.58 -5.71 0.45
CA ILE A 605 5.96 -5.40 0.01
C ILE A 605 6.04 -4.06 -0.73
N ASN A 606 5.09 -3.78 -1.61
CA ASN A 606 5.07 -2.55 -2.41
C ASN A 606 4.60 -1.33 -1.59
N TYR A 607 3.67 -1.52 -0.66
CA TYR A 607 3.25 -0.49 0.29
C TYR A 607 4.42 -0.08 1.19
N VAL A 608 5.05 -1.05 1.86
CA VAL A 608 6.25 -0.86 2.70
C VAL A 608 7.37 -0.14 1.97
N SER A 609 7.60 -0.46 0.69
CA SER A 609 8.69 0.15 -0.11
C SER A 609 8.67 1.68 -0.06
N SER A 610 7.48 2.31 -0.11
CA SER A 610 7.32 3.77 -0.07
C SER A 610 6.96 4.36 1.30
N LEU A 611 6.65 3.52 2.30
CA LEU A 611 5.99 3.89 3.56
C LEU A 611 6.78 4.88 4.43
N SER A 612 6.09 5.79 5.11
CA SER A 612 6.67 6.74 6.07
C SER A 612 6.82 6.16 7.48
N ASN A 613 7.75 6.69 8.28
CA ASN A 613 8.04 6.18 9.62
C ASN A 613 6.80 6.19 10.54
N ALA A 614 5.96 7.23 10.45
CA ALA A 614 4.71 7.37 11.22
C ALA A 614 3.63 6.31 10.89
N LEU A 615 3.77 5.58 9.79
CA LEU A 615 2.91 4.46 9.39
C LEU A 615 3.62 3.10 9.51
N ALA A 616 4.95 3.07 9.58
CA ALA A 616 5.76 1.86 9.67
C ALA A 616 5.47 1.02 10.93
N ILE A 617 5.34 1.66 12.09
CA ILE A 617 5.01 0.95 13.35
C ILE A 617 3.54 0.48 13.36
N PRO A 618 2.52 1.32 13.10
CA PRO A 618 1.11 0.90 13.05
C PRO A 618 0.83 -0.31 12.15
N LEU A 619 1.52 -0.41 11.00
CA LEU A 619 1.35 -1.50 10.03
C LEU A 619 1.73 -2.88 10.60
N VAL A 620 2.64 -2.95 11.58
CA VAL A 620 3.02 -4.21 12.25
C VAL A 620 2.50 -4.31 13.68
N TYR A 621 2.29 -3.18 14.36
CA TYR A 621 1.86 -3.06 15.73
C TYR A 621 0.68 -2.05 15.80
N PRO A 622 -0.55 -2.50 15.52
CA PRO A 622 -1.76 -1.67 15.53
C PRO A 622 -1.98 -0.93 16.86
N ARG A 623 -2.73 0.18 16.84
CA ARG A 623 -3.28 0.78 18.06
C ARG A 623 -4.62 0.09 18.39
N MET A 624 -4.75 -0.47 19.60
CA MET A 624 -6.03 -0.95 20.14
C MET A 624 -6.60 0.06 21.14
N MET A 625 -7.90 0.30 21.09
CA MET A 625 -8.63 1.27 21.93
C MET A 625 -9.95 0.66 22.40
N ALA A 626 -10.33 0.86 23.65
CA ALA A 626 -11.67 0.55 24.12
C ALA A 626 -12.66 1.62 23.64
N ILE A 627 -13.81 1.20 23.10
CA ILE A 627 -14.89 2.11 22.64
C ILE A 627 -16.24 1.83 23.34
N HIS A 628 -16.22 1.00 24.38
CA HIS A 628 -17.41 0.55 25.12
C HIS A 628 -17.66 1.29 26.44
N ASP A 629 -16.75 2.15 26.90
CA ASP A 629 -16.97 3.01 28.07
C ASP A 629 -17.45 4.41 27.61
N PRO A 630 -18.75 4.74 27.77
CA PRO A 630 -19.26 6.07 27.44
C PRO A 630 -19.00 7.12 28.53
N ASN A 631 -18.67 6.70 29.77
CA ASN A 631 -18.85 7.50 31.00
C ASN A 631 -17.56 7.83 31.76
N SER A 632 -16.38 7.37 31.33
CA SER A 632 -15.12 7.83 31.91
C SER A 632 -14.95 9.34 31.78
N LYS A 633 -14.88 10.00 32.94
CA LYS A 633 -14.79 11.47 33.09
C LYS A 633 -13.50 12.08 32.52
N GLU A 634 -12.52 11.26 32.17
CA GLU A 634 -11.29 11.70 31.51
C GLU A 634 -11.48 11.84 29.99
N ILE A 635 -12.42 11.09 29.39
CA ILE A 635 -12.65 11.07 27.94
C ILE A 635 -13.49 12.28 27.47
N ASP A 636 -14.25 12.92 28.35
CA ASP A 636 -14.95 14.18 28.00
C ASP A 636 -13.99 15.37 27.78
N ALA A 637 -12.71 15.23 28.15
CA ALA A 637 -11.65 16.19 27.83
C ALA A 637 -10.72 15.73 26.69
N ALA A 638 -10.80 14.46 26.26
CA ALA A 638 -9.85 13.84 25.34
C ALA A 638 -10.55 13.15 24.15
N LEU A 639 -10.36 13.71 22.95
CA LEU A 639 -10.97 13.23 21.70
C LEU A 639 -10.59 11.78 21.32
N MET A 640 -9.49 11.25 21.88
CA MET A 640 -8.95 9.93 21.58
C MET A 640 -8.85 9.08 22.86
N PRO A 641 -9.42 7.86 22.89
CA PRO A 641 -9.24 6.93 23.99
C PRO A 641 -7.76 6.51 24.18
N PRO A 642 -7.34 6.10 25.39
CA PRO A 642 -6.00 5.59 25.62
C PRO A 642 -5.74 4.31 24.83
N VAL A 643 -4.49 4.16 24.34
CA VAL A 643 -4.06 2.97 23.60
C VAL A 643 -3.76 1.84 24.58
N ILE A 644 -4.39 0.68 24.36
CA ILE A 644 -4.27 -0.52 25.17
C ILE A 644 -3.21 -1.45 24.54
N PRO A 645 -2.34 -2.14 25.33
CA PRO A 645 -1.37 -3.09 24.78
C PRO A 645 -2.06 -4.25 24.03
N LEU A 646 -1.43 -4.77 22.98
CA LEU A 646 -1.98 -5.86 22.15
C LEU A 646 -1.84 -7.23 22.85
N SER A 647 -2.62 -7.43 23.92
CA SER A 647 -2.80 -8.71 24.62
C SER A 647 -4.29 -8.91 24.91
N SER A 648 -4.79 -10.13 24.76
CA SER A 648 -6.17 -10.46 25.17
C SER A 648 -6.37 -10.42 26.68
N GLU A 649 -5.30 -10.34 27.48
CA GLU A 649 -5.38 -10.05 28.92
C GLU A 649 -5.98 -8.66 29.21
N HIS A 650 -6.08 -7.80 28.20
CA HIS A 650 -6.74 -6.49 28.25
C HIS A 650 -8.07 -6.44 27.47
N MET A 651 -8.58 -7.60 27.02
CA MET A 651 -9.84 -7.73 26.31
C MET A 651 -10.86 -8.48 27.16
N SER A 652 -11.97 -7.82 27.51
CA SER A 652 -13.10 -8.43 28.21
C SER A 652 -14.16 -8.93 27.23
N GLU A 653 -15.04 -9.84 27.69
CA GLU A 653 -16.12 -10.38 26.84
C GLU A 653 -17.34 -9.45 26.72
N ASP A 654 -17.49 -8.51 27.65
CA ASP A 654 -18.49 -7.42 27.63
C ASP A 654 -17.99 -6.16 26.88
N GLY A 655 -16.74 -6.15 26.43
CA GLY A 655 -16.09 -5.01 25.80
C GLY A 655 -16.16 -4.98 24.26
N ILE A 656 -16.15 -3.76 23.72
CA ILE A 656 -15.99 -3.44 22.30
C ILE A 656 -14.65 -2.71 22.10
N TYR A 657 -13.87 -3.14 21.11
CA TYR A 657 -12.49 -2.70 20.89
C TYR A 657 -12.25 -2.32 19.43
N LEU A 658 -11.64 -1.15 19.20
CA LEU A 658 -11.21 -0.66 17.90
C LEU A 658 -9.71 -0.93 17.73
N LEU A 659 -9.32 -1.54 16.61
CA LEU A 659 -7.93 -1.81 16.24
C LEU A 659 -7.62 -1.19 14.86
N GLU A 660 -6.64 -0.28 14.77
CA GLU A 660 -6.22 0.34 13.49
C GLU A 660 -4.73 0.17 13.20
N ASN A 661 -4.39 -0.14 11.95
CA ASN A 661 -3.03 -0.36 11.46
C ASN A 661 -2.55 0.72 10.46
N GLY A 662 -3.29 1.82 10.32
CA GLY A 662 -3.09 2.87 9.33
C GLY A 662 -3.73 2.65 7.95
N GLU A 663 -4.29 1.48 7.66
CA GLU A 663 -4.94 1.14 6.38
C GLU A 663 -6.37 0.60 6.57
N ASP A 664 -6.50 -0.44 7.39
CA ASP A 664 -7.74 -1.08 7.82
C ASP A 664 -8.04 -0.69 9.29
N CYS A 665 -9.32 -0.75 9.65
CA CYS A 665 -9.79 -0.58 11.03
C CYS A 665 -10.78 -1.69 11.38
N LEU A 666 -10.40 -2.56 12.31
CA LEU A 666 -11.23 -3.64 12.81
C LEU A 666 -11.96 -3.18 14.08
N ILE A 667 -13.22 -3.57 14.23
CA ILE A 667 -14.00 -3.37 15.45
C ILE A 667 -14.38 -4.76 15.97
N TYR A 668 -13.69 -5.19 17.02
CA TYR A 668 -13.99 -6.44 17.71
C TYR A 668 -15.10 -6.22 18.74
N ILE A 669 -16.14 -7.05 18.68
CA ILE A 669 -17.28 -7.05 19.58
C ILE A 669 -17.21 -8.33 20.43
N GLY A 670 -17.15 -8.17 21.76
CA GLY A 670 -17.15 -9.28 22.71
C GLY A 670 -18.47 -10.08 22.71
N SER A 671 -18.40 -11.33 23.22
CA SER A 671 -19.52 -12.27 23.24
C SER A 671 -20.64 -11.94 24.24
N SER A 672 -20.42 -10.98 25.12
CA SER A 672 -21.29 -10.63 26.26
C SER A 672 -21.56 -9.11 26.34
N VAL A 673 -21.35 -8.40 25.25
CA VAL A 673 -21.61 -6.96 25.10
C VAL A 673 -23.10 -6.66 25.23
N ASP A 674 -23.43 -5.55 25.91
CA ASP A 674 -24.81 -5.04 26.04
C ASP A 674 -25.45 -4.74 24.67
N PRO A 675 -26.58 -5.38 24.31
CA PRO A 675 -27.33 -5.11 23.09
C PRO A 675 -27.74 -3.64 22.90
N ASP A 676 -27.95 -2.88 23.97
CA ASP A 676 -28.32 -1.46 23.88
C ASP A 676 -27.12 -0.58 23.49
N ILE A 677 -25.88 -1.00 23.78
CA ILE A 677 -24.66 -0.36 23.27
C ILE A 677 -24.46 -0.72 21.79
N MET A 678 -24.66 -1.99 21.41
CA MET A 678 -24.60 -2.41 19.99
C MET A 678 -25.61 -1.67 19.13
N ARG A 679 -26.84 -1.47 19.63
CA ARG A 679 -27.88 -0.72 18.91
C ARG A 679 -27.56 0.77 18.80
N GLN A 680 -26.93 1.37 19.80
CA GLN A 680 -26.50 2.77 19.77
C GLN A 680 -25.32 3.00 18.82
N LEU A 681 -24.32 2.12 18.80
CA LEU A 681 -23.12 2.28 17.98
C LEU A 681 -23.32 1.84 16.51
N PHE A 682 -23.98 0.72 16.28
CA PHE A 682 -24.00 0.02 14.98
C PHE A 682 -25.40 -0.26 14.42
N GLY A 683 -26.47 0.03 15.18
CA GLY A 683 -27.85 -0.26 14.78
C GLY A 683 -28.27 -1.73 14.86
N ILE A 684 -27.37 -2.64 15.24
CA ILE A 684 -27.63 -4.09 15.38
C ILE A 684 -28.09 -4.43 16.81
N SER A 685 -28.93 -5.45 16.94
CA SER A 685 -29.41 -5.98 18.22
C SER A 685 -28.83 -7.36 18.57
N SER A 686 -28.13 -8.03 17.65
CA SER A 686 -27.47 -9.32 17.88
C SER A 686 -26.11 -9.42 17.17
N LEU A 687 -25.19 -10.23 17.73
CA LEU A 687 -23.93 -10.62 17.09
C LEU A 687 -24.13 -11.42 15.80
N ASP A 688 -25.31 -12.00 15.58
CA ASP A 688 -25.65 -12.72 14.34
C ASP A 688 -26.24 -11.82 13.24
N GLU A 689 -26.51 -10.54 13.57
CA GLU A 689 -26.89 -9.51 12.61
C GLU A 689 -25.67 -8.76 12.01
N ILE A 690 -24.45 -9.11 12.44
CA ILE A 690 -23.21 -8.48 11.94
C ILE A 690 -23.11 -8.68 10.42
N PRO A 691 -23.13 -7.60 9.61
CA PRO A 691 -23.10 -7.72 8.16
C PRO A 691 -21.69 -8.04 7.68
N ALA A 692 -21.57 -8.92 6.69
CA ALA A 692 -20.29 -9.25 6.04
C ALA A 692 -19.60 -8.04 5.34
N GLN A 693 -20.31 -6.93 5.20
CA GLN A 693 -19.84 -5.66 4.67
C GLN A 693 -20.39 -4.54 5.55
N PHE A 694 -19.52 -3.75 6.17
CA PHE A 694 -19.90 -2.71 7.12
C PHE A 694 -19.55 -1.32 6.59
N VAL A 695 -20.49 -0.39 6.75
CA VAL A 695 -20.28 1.05 6.52
C VAL A 695 -20.73 1.74 7.80
N LEU A 696 -19.81 2.47 8.45
CA LEU A 696 -20.12 3.21 9.67
C LEU A 696 -21.12 4.33 9.34
N GLN A 697 -22.28 4.27 9.99
CA GLN A 697 -23.28 5.32 9.98
C GLN A 697 -23.11 6.20 11.23
N GLN A 698 -23.66 7.41 11.18
CA GLN A 698 -23.74 8.30 12.32
C GLN A 698 -25.21 8.40 12.77
N TYR A 699 -25.55 7.74 13.87
CA TYR A 699 -26.87 7.80 14.47
C TYR A 699 -27.01 9.04 15.36
N ASP A 700 -28.24 9.49 15.63
CA ASP A 700 -28.51 10.65 16.48
C ASP A 700 -28.43 10.31 17.98
N ASN A 701 -27.27 9.81 18.42
CA ASN A 701 -26.95 9.59 19.83
C ASN A 701 -25.48 9.96 20.13
N PRO A 702 -25.12 10.25 21.40
CA PRO A 702 -23.77 10.68 21.75
C PRO A 702 -22.67 9.64 21.45
N GLN A 703 -22.96 8.35 21.62
CA GLN A 703 -21.98 7.28 21.47
C GLN A 703 -21.56 7.12 20.00
N SER A 704 -22.53 7.07 19.07
CA SER A 704 -22.28 6.96 17.63
C SER A 704 -21.54 8.19 17.09
N LYS A 705 -21.87 9.40 17.57
CA LYS A 705 -21.13 10.63 17.23
C LYS A 705 -19.68 10.54 17.71
N LYS A 706 -19.46 10.23 19.00
CA LYS A 706 -18.12 10.04 19.60
C LYS A 706 -17.28 8.99 18.85
N LEU A 707 -17.87 7.88 18.41
CA LEU A 707 -17.20 6.88 17.58
C LEU A 707 -16.82 7.42 16.19
N ASN A 708 -17.72 8.16 15.52
CA ASN A 708 -17.43 8.79 14.24
C ASN A 708 -16.33 9.86 14.37
N ASP A 709 -16.33 10.65 15.45
CA ASP A 709 -15.30 11.65 15.74
C ASP A 709 -13.91 11.00 15.95
N ILE A 710 -13.83 9.93 16.74
CA ILE A 710 -12.61 9.12 16.93
C ILE A 710 -12.10 8.60 15.58
N VAL A 711 -12.97 7.96 14.79
CA VAL A 711 -12.60 7.40 13.47
C VAL A 711 -12.13 8.49 12.51
N ASN A 712 -12.76 9.67 12.52
CA ASN A 712 -12.40 10.79 11.66
C ASN A 712 -11.09 11.46 12.08
N GLU A 713 -10.80 11.56 13.37
CA GLU A 713 -9.49 12.02 13.87
C GLU A 713 -8.37 11.01 13.57
N ILE A 714 -8.62 9.68 13.65
CA ILE A 714 -7.65 8.69 13.17
C ILE A 714 -7.43 8.83 11.66
N ARG A 715 -8.49 8.95 10.83
CA ARG A 715 -8.38 9.17 9.38
C ARG A 715 -7.56 10.43 9.06
N ARG A 716 -7.73 11.50 9.84
CA ARG A 716 -6.94 12.75 9.75
C ARG A 716 -5.46 12.53 10.11
N GLN A 717 -5.16 11.79 11.18
CA GLN A 717 -3.79 11.42 11.56
C GLN A 717 -3.09 10.54 10.51
N ARG A 718 -3.85 9.71 9.78
CA ARG A 718 -3.34 8.79 8.76
C ARG A 718 -3.33 9.36 7.34
N CYS A 719 -4.03 10.48 7.08
CA CYS A 719 -4.36 10.98 5.74
C CYS A 719 -4.92 9.88 4.81
N SER A 720 -5.67 8.92 5.39
CA SER A 720 -6.11 7.68 4.75
C SER A 720 -7.54 7.37 5.16
N TYR A 721 -8.38 6.97 4.20
CA TYR A 721 -9.72 6.50 4.53
C TYR A 721 -9.65 5.04 4.98
N LEU A 722 -9.70 4.84 6.29
CA LEU A 722 -9.71 3.52 6.90
C LEU A 722 -10.97 2.74 6.53
N ARG A 723 -10.77 1.52 6.03
CA ARG A 723 -11.85 0.55 5.73
C ARG A 723 -12.27 -0.13 7.03
N LEU A 724 -13.56 -0.11 7.33
CA LEU A 724 -14.10 -0.59 8.60
C LEU A 724 -14.70 -2.00 8.47
N LYS A 725 -14.40 -2.87 9.42
CA LYS A 725 -14.92 -4.24 9.50
C LYS A 725 -15.34 -4.54 10.94
N LEU A 726 -16.56 -5.04 11.13
CA LEU A 726 -16.99 -5.63 12.40
C LEU A 726 -16.49 -7.08 12.49
N CYS A 727 -16.17 -7.54 13.70
CA CYS A 727 -15.60 -8.87 13.96
C CYS A 727 -16.10 -9.43 15.29
N LYS A 728 -16.47 -10.71 15.35
CA LYS A 728 -16.86 -11.40 16.58
C LYS A 728 -16.01 -12.64 16.89
N LYS A 729 -16.20 -13.14 18.11
CA LYS A 729 -15.63 -14.39 18.62
C LYS A 729 -16.08 -15.59 17.77
N GLY A 730 -15.17 -16.10 16.93
CA GLY A 730 -15.34 -17.30 16.10
C GLY A 730 -15.31 -17.09 14.58
N ASP A 731 -15.22 -15.84 14.10
CA ASP A 731 -15.28 -15.56 12.66
C ASP A 731 -14.12 -16.19 11.86
N SER A 732 -14.46 -16.88 10.77
CA SER A 732 -13.51 -17.50 9.83
C SER A 732 -13.01 -16.55 8.74
N SER A 733 -13.51 -15.31 8.70
CA SER A 733 -13.08 -14.26 7.77
C SER A 733 -11.69 -13.74 8.15
N GLY A 734 -10.65 -14.32 7.53
CA GLY A 734 -9.22 -14.10 7.84
C GLY A 734 -8.66 -12.65 7.79
N ALA A 735 -9.50 -11.63 7.64
CA ALA A 735 -9.20 -10.28 8.12
C ALA A 735 -9.07 -10.23 9.66
N VAL A 736 -9.67 -11.21 10.35
CA VAL A 736 -9.36 -11.66 11.70
C VAL A 736 -8.32 -12.79 11.62
N PRO A 737 -7.03 -12.56 11.94
CA PRO A 737 -6.08 -13.64 12.16
C PRO A 737 -6.35 -14.21 13.55
N GLN A 738 -7.29 -15.16 13.64
CA GLN A 738 -7.56 -15.96 14.84
C GLN A 738 -7.72 -15.15 16.14
N CYS A 739 -8.61 -14.14 16.18
CA CYS A 739 -8.93 -13.40 17.42
C CYS A 739 -9.26 -14.34 18.59
N THR A 740 -9.94 -15.46 18.32
CA THR A 740 -10.55 -16.28 19.38
C THR A 740 -10.46 -17.79 19.12
N SER A 741 -9.33 -18.35 19.49
CA SER A 741 -9.24 -19.66 20.16
C SER A 741 -7.98 -19.66 21.02
N GLU A 742 -6.84 -19.40 20.38
CA GLU A 742 -5.51 -19.17 21.00
C GLU A 742 -4.69 -18.07 20.26
N GLY A 743 -5.20 -17.55 19.14
CA GLY A 743 -4.36 -16.93 18.09
C GLY A 743 -3.79 -15.55 18.37
N LEU A 744 -4.59 -14.57 18.83
CA LEU A 744 -4.09 -13.21 19.10
C LEU A 744 -3.31 -13.10 20.43
N VAL A 745 -3.55 -14.05 21.35
CA VAL A 745 -3.04 -14.09 22.73
C VAL A 745 -1.51 -14.20 22.79
N LEU A 746 -0.93 -15.07 21.96
CA LEU A 746 0.50 -15.41 22.02
C LEU A 746 1.41 -14.45 21.23
N TRP A 747 0.89 -13.28 20.80
CA TRP A 747 1.60 -12.44 19.84
C TRP A 747 2.64 -11.50 20.46
N ILE A 748 2.64 -11.31 21.79
CA ILE A 748 3.70 -10.59 22.52
C ILE A 748 4.56 -11.51 23.42
N PHE A 749 4.00 -12.37 24.28
CA PHE A 749 4.79 -13.25 25.16
C PHE A 749 4.16 -14.65 25.39
N PRO A 750 4.92 -15.75 25.18
CA PRO A 750 4.56 -17.09 25.69
C PRO A 750 4.99 -17.34 27.15
N ASN A 751 5.77 -16.43 27.76
CA ASN A 751 6.33 -16.58 29.09
C ASN A 751 6.35 -15.23 29.83
N LYS A 752 6.10 -15.26 31.14
CA LYS A 752 6.01 -14.06 32.01
C LYS A 752 7.35 -13.32 32.12
N ILE A 753 7.63 -12.38 31.22
CA ILE A 753 8.62 -11.33 31.49
C ILE A 753 7.93 -10.21 32.28
N ARG A 754 8.03 -10.29 33.61
CA ARG A 754 7.80 -9.12 34.47
C ARG A 754 8.88 -8.09 34.17
N VAL A 755 8.54 -7.08 33.38
CA VAL A 755 9.26 -5.80 33.42
C VAL A 755 8.92 -5.15 34.76
N MET A 756 9.73 -5.42 35.79
CA MET A 756 9.61 -4.73 37.07
C MET A 756 10.19 -3.32 36.90
N GLY A 757 9.31 -2.36 36.61
CA GLY A 757 9.62 -0.95 36.81
C GLY A 757 9.69 -0.63 38.31
N SER A 758 10.61 0.24 38.69
CA SER A 758 10.68 0.85 40.03
C SER A 758 11.69 2.01 40.04
N PRO A 759 11.42 3.12 40.74
CA PRO A 759 10.13 3.57 41.26
C PRO A 759 9.26 4.20 40.15
#